data_AF-A0A0S3UGK8-F1
#
_entry.id   AF-A0A0S3UGK8-F1
#
_cell.length_a   1.000
_cell.length_b   1.000
_cell.length_c   1.000
_cell.angle_alpha   90.00
_cell.angle_beta   90.00
_cell.angle_gamma   90.00
#
_symmetry.space_group_name_H-M   'P 1'
#
loop_
_entity.id
_entity.type
_entity.pdbx_description
1 polymer ?
#
loop_
_entity_poly.entity_id
_entity_poly.type
_entity_poly.pdbx_seq_one_letter_code
_entity_poly.pdbx_strand_id
1 'polypeptide(L)'
;MSKKKNTTVTKISKAAEPVVVNQIVVKAPTRKVYDVGDWRNALRSADSGRVKSLYDLFEDVLIDGVLADAVSKRIDAVLNSELTFLDKDGKEVEEITDIMDTTDWEELLRQIMNERIYGRSGVEFICTPDSFHIAPIPAKHINLRNKCIVINDSDDKGVPYEGDTSLLILGHERNYGLLLKATPFAIYKRGGFGDWSQWIELFGMPQRIGKYNTYDPESRKLLEQALEQAGSASYVVIPREAEVETKEAGSGSGASYNEFRQSCNEEMLITILGQTLTTVQGKNGARSLGEVHKEVEEGKNKSDMRFVQRVLNNHVLPLLEARGYPVNGGKFVFPKAAEQLTVADIVQLSDIMPIPQSYLHEKYSIPVPENDEPIARRQPATFEPVNIDEGEGTAAVQNIDGSAVPTKSTQARQRAEASFFRRLRDFFAEAPTMMGANSKLPYLTTTLSDDTLDNRLIKRVANGDAPYFDAELFKFISDDLLNAIHKVFKRPIKNAAYTYDNFDPAFVTAMEQNLFHFSAAKTLAEVQKLNQLYRKAKSFEEFTAEAQKLCGKFNKVWQRTEYETANLTAEAAANYQRLIKKANRFPYWQYVTAGDEKVREEHRKLNGVILEVKDPRWDKIYPPNGWKCRCRVKPLLRNEANESIIKESQQTVDKFFESKEWTNAVASHFDHNPGKRGHVFNANQMYVKKFPNKATKLMDKVTPDDWGLKHSYRQLIRDATKKASLYEGNAADWWDLHKKVVEKEEALPVEDFAKRTWYMDKKSFDGHTTDTKKKRAFRTKYLDTISEVMKDPDEVWLSKDPDMDQTQDNYLNQWLYIKYYEGVAIVCVCKLQNQQMNFKTWYELHDDKIRKGLLIYRKK
;
A
#
# COMPACT_ATOMS: atom_id res chain seq x y z
N MET A 1 -69.63 10.04 24.94
CA MET A 1 -68.16 9.90 25.10
C MET A 1 -67.48 10.22 23.77
N SER A 2 -66.27 10.78 23.84
CA SER A 2 -65.61 11.70 22.90
C SER A 2 -65.60 11.40 21.39
N LYS A 3 -65.98 12.44 20.63
CA LYS A 3 -65.67 12.66 19.20
C LYS A 3 -64.18 13.04 19.04
N LYS A 4 -63.41 12.28 18.24
CA LYS A 4 -62.10 12.71 17.73
C LYS A 4 -62.31 13.75 16.62
N LYS A 5 -61.69 14.92 16.77
CA LYS A 5 -61.73 16.03 15.81
C LYS A 5 -60.87 15.70 14.59
N ASN A 6 -61.47 15.67 13.41
CA ASN A 6 -60.78 15.85 12.14
C ASN A 6 -60.28 17.30 12.07
N THR A 7 -58.96 17.49 12.00
CA THR A 7 -58.36 18.78 11.68
C THR A 7 -58.11 18.80 10.18
N THR A 8 -59.07 19.33 9.42
CA THR A 8 -58.87 19.62 7.99
C THR A 8 -57.90 20.81 7.89
N VAL A 9 -56.67 20.56 7.47
CA VAL A 9 -55.72 21.63 7.13
C VAL A 9 -56.05 22.11 5.72
N THR A 10 -56.63 23.30 5.63
CA THR A 10 -56.93 23.95 4.35
C THR A 10 -55.61 24.38 3.70
N LYS A 11 -55.15 23.65 2.67
CA LYS A 11 -53.99 24.01 1.84
C LYS A 11 -54.27 25.34 1.12
N ILE A 12 -53.53 26.39 1.45
CA ILE A 12 -53.60 27.69 0.75
C ILE A 12 -52.78 27.57 -0.54
N SER A 13 -53.44 27.52 -1.70
CA SER A 13 -52.78 27.55 -2.99
C SER A 13 -52.29 28.97 -3.30
N LYS A 14 -50.98 29.19 -3.24
CA LYS A 14 -50.35 30.35 -3.88
C LYS A 14 -50.38 30.12 -5.39
N ALA A 15 -50.70 31.15 -6.17
CA ALA A 15 -50.75 31.07 -7.64
C ALA A 15 -49.42 30.56 -8.21
N ALA A 16 -49.48 29.73 -9.26
CA ALA A 16 -48.30 29.20 -9.93
C ALA A 16 -47.45 30.35 -10.51
N GLU A 17 -46.24 30.52 -9.97
CA GLU A 17 -45.22 31.39 -10.57
C GLU A 17 -44.87 30.85 -11.98
N PRO A 18 -44.56 31.72 -12.96
CA PRO A 18 -44.29 31.29 -14.33
C PRO A 18 -43.04 30.41 -14.39
N VAL A 19 -43.20 29.16 -14.86
CA VAL A 19 -42.13 28.16 -14.95
C VAL A 19 -40.98 28.67 -15.84
N VAL A 20 -39.78 28.80 -15.26
CA VAL A 20 -38.59 29.37 -15.90
C VAL A 20 -38.00 28.43 -16.94
N VAL A 21 -37.95 27.12 -16.66
CA VAL A 21 -37.34 26.14 -17.58
C VAL A 21 -38.06 26.07 -18.93
N ASN A 22 -39.37 26.28 -18.96
CA ASN A 22 -40.16 26.32 -20.20
C ASN A 22 -39.82 27.51 -21.11
N GLN A 23 -39.05 28.49 -20.62
CA GLN A 23 -38.63 29.67 -21.37
C GLN A 23 -37.18 29.55 -21.86
N ILE A 24 -36.39 28.61 -21.34
CA ILE A 24 -34.98 28.47 -21.69
C ILE A 24 -34.82 27.88 -23.08
N VAL A 25 -34.03 28.55 -23.94
CA VAL A 25 -33.71 28.03 -25.28
C VAL A 25 -32.47 27.15 -25.20
N VAL A 26 -32.66 25.84 -25.09
CA VAL A 26 -31.56 24.87 -25.06
C VAL A 26 -31.05 24.61 -26.48
N LYS A 27 -29.77 24.93 -26.72
CA LYS A 27 -29.07 24.64 -27.98
C LYS A 27 -28.10 23.47 -27.80
N ALA A 28 -27.91 22.69 -28.87
CA ALA A 28 -26.91 21.64 -28.89
C ALA A 28 -25.50 22.22 -28.69
N PRO A 29 -24.62 21.55 -27.91
CA PRO A 29 -23.26 22.02 -27.73
C PRO A 29 -22.49 22.05 -29.05
N THR A 30 -21.65 23.06 -29.20
CA THR A 30 -20.74 23.14 -30.35
C THR A 30 -19.60 22.13 -30.19
N ARG A 31 -19.65 21.04 -30.96
CA ARG A 31 -18.58 20.03 -30.98
C ARG A 31 -17.49 20.47 -31.94
N LYS A 32 -16.31 20.79 -31.42
CA LYS A 32 -15.10 21.11 -32.19
C LYS A 32 -13.88 20.53 -31.50
N VAL A 33 -12.75 20.48 -32.19
CA VAL A 33 -11.47 20.16 -31.54
C VAL A 33 -11.08 21.36 -30.66
N TYR A 34 -10.83 21.10 -29.38
CA TYR A 34 -10.40 22.09 -28.41
C TYR A 34 -8.92 21.93 -28.08
N ASP A 35 -8.23 23.05 -27.85
CA ASP A 35 -6.87 23.08 -27.33
C ASP A 35 -6.76 23.85 -25.98
N VAL A 36 -5.56 23.91 -25.43
CA VAL A 36 -5.29 24.60 -24.15
C VAL A 36 -5.50 26.11 -24.27
N GLY A 37 -5.29 26.67 -25.45
CA GLY A 37 -5.58 28.06 -25.76
C GLY A 37 -7.08 28.35 -25.68
N ASP A 38 -7.92 27.51 -26.28
CA ASP A 38 -9.38 27.55 -26.15
C ASP A 38 -9.80 27.49 -24.68
N TRP A 39 -9.24 26.55 -23.90
CA TRP A 39 -9.52 26.44 -22.46
C TRP A 39 -9.18 27.73 -21.70
N ARG A 40 -7.99 28.30 -21.92
CA ARG A 40 -7.58 29.57 -21.29
C ARG A 40 -8.47 30.73 -21.70
N ASN A 41 -8.85 30.81 -22.97
CA ASN A 41 -9.73 31.86 -23.48
C ASN A 41 -11.14 31.73 -22.91
N ALA A 42 -11.67 30.50 -22.84
CA ALA A 42 -12.96 30.21 -22.24
C ALA A 42 -12.99 30.58 -20.75
N LEU A 43 -11.92 30.26 -20.00
CA LEU A 43 -11.78 30.66 -18.59
C LEU A 43 -11.74 32.19 -18.43
N ARG A 44 -10.94 32.91 -19.25
CA ARG A 44 -10.92 34.39 -19.22
C ARG A 44 -12.28 35.00 -19.54
N SER A 45 -13.01 34.42 -20.50
CA SER A 45 -14.37 34.83 -20.82
C SER A 45 -15.32 34.61 -19.64
N ALA A 46 -15.21 33.44 -18.98
CA ALA A 46 -16.02 33.10 -17.82
C ALA A 46 -15.72 34.05 -16.63
N ASP A 47 -14.46 34.43 -16.42
CA ASP A 47 -14.06 35.40 -15.39
C ASP A 47 -14.63 36.81 -15.61
N SER A 48 -15.00 37.10 -16.86
CA SER A 48 -15.69 38.33 -17.26
C SER A 48 -17.22 38.22 -17.13
N GLY A 49 -17.75 37.06 -16.76
CA GLY A 49 -19.18 36.77 -16.61
C GLY A 49 -19.80 35.99 -17.78
N ARG A 50 -19.06 35.79 -18.89
CA ARG A 50 -19.55 35.08 -20.09
C ARG A 50 -19.09 33.64 -20.10
N VAL A 51 -19.96 32.77 -19.58
CA VAL A 51 -19.59 31.43 -19.14
C VAL A 51 -19.81 30.35 -20.18
N LYS A 52 -20.66 30.61 -21.19
CA LYS A 52 -21.05 29.67 -22.24
C LYS A 52 -19.90 28.83 -22.78
N SER A 53 -18.85 29.47 -23.31
CA SER A 53 -17.73 28.78 -23.96
C SER A 53 -17.00 27.80 -23.03
N LEU A 54 -16.99 28.06 -21.72
CA LEU A 54 -16.36 27.17 -20.74
C LEU A 54 -17.23 25.94 -20.46
N TYR A 55 -18.55 26.12 -20.39
CA TYR A 55 -19.48 25.01 -20.14
C TYR A 55 -19.70 24.15 -21.39
N ASP A 56 -19.68 24.73 -22.59
CA ASP A 56 -19.65 23.95 -23.84
C ASP A 56 -18.37 23.10 -23.93
N LEU A 57 -17.23 23.64 -23.48
CA LEU A 57 -15.99 22.87 -23.36
C LEU A 57 -16.09 21.74 -22.33
N PHE A 58 -16.74 21.96 -21.19
CA PHE A 58 -16.97 20.92 -20.17
C PHE A 58 -17.83 19.77 -20.72
N GLU A 59 -18.90 20.10 -21.46
CA GLU A 59 -19.73 19.10 -22.14
C GLU A 59 -18.91 18.28 -23.16
N ASP A 60 -17.97 18.91 -23.90
CA ASP A 60 -17.11 18.20 -24.86
C ASP A 60 -16.07 17.30 -24.19
N VAL A 61 -15.39 17.75 -23.13
CA VAL A 61 -14.35 16.93 -22.48
C VAL A 61 -14.91 15.74 -21.70
N LEU A 62 -16.17 15.79 -21.28
CA LEU A 62 -16.87 14.66 -20.66
C LEU A 62 -17.19 13.53 -21.65
N ILE A 63 -16.90 13.68 -22.94
CA ILE A 63 -16.86 12.54 -23.88
C ILE A 63 -15.68 11.61 -23.55
N ASP A 64 -14.65 12.09 -22.84
CA ASP A 64 -13.56 11.23 -22.38
C ASP A 64 -14.05 10.22 -21.34
N GLY A 65 -14.00 8.93 -21.70
CA GLY A 65 -14.55 7.87 -20.86
C GLY A 65 -13.91 7.72 -19.47
N VAL A 66 -12.64 8.12 -19.28
CA VAL A 66 -12.00 8.05 -17.96
C VAL A 66 -12.46 9.20 -17.07
N LEU A 67 -12.56 10.40 -17.64
CA LEU A 67 -13.07 11.55 -16.90
C LEU A 67 -14.55 11.38 -16.56
N ALA A 68 -15.37 10.93 -17.52
CA ALA A 68 -16.79 10.69 -17.33
C ALA A 68 -17.05 9.66 -16.23
N ASP A 69 -16.38 8.50 -16.29
CA ASP A 69 -16.50 7.44 -15.28
C ASP A 69 -16.05 7.90 -13.89
N ALA A 70 -14.97 8.69 -13.80
CA ALA A 70 -14.52 9.25 -12.53
C ALA A 70 -15.56 10.20 -11.92
N VAL A 71 -16.22 11.02 -12.75
CA VAL A 71 -17.28 11.93 -12.30
C VAL A 71 -18.51 11.14 -11.86
N SER A 72 -18.97 10.17 -12.66
CA SER A 72 -20.11 9.32 -12.33
C SER A 72 -19.89 8.58 -11.03
N LYS A 73 -18.75 7.87 -10.87
CA LYS A 73 -18.42 7.15 -9.62
C LYS A 73 -18.53 8.02 -8.38
N ARG A 74 -18.09 9.28 -8.47
CA ARG A 74 -18.14 10.20 -7.34
C ARG A 74 -19.56 10.69 -7.01
N ILE A 75 -20.39 10.88 -8.03
CA ILE A 75 -21.79 11.24 -7.87
C ILE A 75 -22.57 10.03 -7.33
N ASP A 76 -22.41 8.87 -7.96
CA ASP A 76 -23.10 7.63 -7.64
C ASP A 76 -22.77 7.15 -6.22
N ALA A 77 -21.58 7.44 -5.70
CA ALA A 77 -21.25 7.18 -4.29
C ALA A 77 -22.20 7.89 -3.30
N VAL A 78 -22.71 9.07 -3.66
CA VAL A 78 -23.69 9.80 -2.84
C VAL A 78 -25.11 9.31 -3.12
N LEU A 79 -25.46 9.06 -4.39
CA LEU A 79 -26.79 8.58 -4.77
C LEU A 79 -27.09 7.19 -4.19
N ASN A 80 -26.08 6.31 -4.13
CA ASN A 80 -26.20 4.97 -3.53
C ASN A 80 -26.12 4.97 -2.00
N SER A 81 -25.94 6.12 -1.36
CA SER A 81 -25.88 6.22 0.10
C SER A 81 -27.28 6.39 0.69
N GLU A 82 -27.58 5.61 1.72
CA GLU A 82 -28.84 5.70 2.45
C GLU A 82 -28.99 7.09 3.07
N LEU A 83 -30.06 7.79 2.69
CA LEU A 83 -30.44 9.11 3.19
C LEU A 83 -31.79 8.94 3.89
N THR A 84 -31.94 9.51 5.09
CA THR A 84 -33.21 9.49 5.81
C THR A 84 -33.61 10.89 6.26
N PHE A 85 -34.93 11.12 6.36
CA PHE A 85 -35.48 12.32 6.96
C PHE A 85 -36.04 11.98 8.34
N LEU A 86 -35.54 12.66 9.38
CA LEU A 86 -35.95 12.45 10.75
C LEU A 86 -36.75 13.67 11.24
N ASP A 87 -37.94 13.45 11.79
CA ASP A 87 -38.73 14.49 12.43
C ASP A 87 -38.11 14.98 13.76
N LYS A 88 -38.80 15.92 14.42
CA LYS A 88 -38.39 16.49 15.72
C LYS A 88 -38.24 15.42 16.83
N ASP A 89 -38.95 14.30 16.70
CA ASP A 89 -39.00 13.19 17.65
C ASP A 89 -38.04 12.05 17.24
N GLY A 90 -37.30 12.24 16.14
CA GLY A 90 -36.33 11.29 15.60
C GLY A 90 -36.94 10.12 14.83
N LYS A 91 -38.19 10.24 14.38
CA LYS A 91 -38.90 9.24 13.58
C LYS A 91 -38.87 9.58 12.11
N GLU A 92 -38.89 8.56 11.27
CA GLU A 92 -39.04 8.72 9.82
C GLU A 92 -40.46 9.14 9.47
N VAL A 93 -40.57 9.99 8.44
CA VAL A 93 -41.84 10.50 7.95
C VAL A 93 -42.12 9.84 6.60
N GLU A 94 -43.08 8.92 6.58
CA GLU A 94 -43.44 8.09 5.41
C GLU A 94 -43.64 8.92 4.13
N GLU A 95 -44.37 10.03 4.21
CA GLU A 95 -44.62 10.94 3.07
C GLU A 95 -43.33 11.54 2.47
N ILE A 96 -42.28 11.75 3.28
CA ILE A 96 -40.98 12.26 2.80
C ILE A 96 -40.12 11.12 2.27
N THR A 97 -40.19 9.95 2.90
CA THR A 97 -39.53 8.73 2.41
C THR A 97 -40.01 8.37 1.00
N ASP A 98 -41.32 8.44 0.74
CA ASP A 98 -41.89 8.19 -0.59
C ASP A 98 -41.39 9.17 -1.65
N ILE A 99 -41.25 10.46 -1.30
CA ILE A 99 -40.67 11.47 -2.20
C ILE A 99 -39.20 11.17 -2.47
N MET A 100 -38.46 10.75 -1.44
CA MET A 100 -37.03 10.44 -1.54
C MET A 100 -36.75 9.23 -2.45
N ASP A 101 -37.71 8.33 -2.62
CA ASP A 101 -37.63 7.15 -3.50
C ASP A 101 -38.07 7.44 -4.96
N THR A 102 -38.10 8.72 -5.37
CA THR A 102 -38.45 9.12 -6.74
C THR A 102 -37.21 9.47 -7.58
N THR A 103 -37.34 9.33 -8.90
CA THR A 103 -36.29 9.75 -9.86
C THR A 103 -36.01 11.26 -9.81
N ASP A 104 -37.04 12.07 -9.51
CA ASP A 104 -36.91 13.51 -9.31
C ASP A 104 -36.01 13.82 -8.09
N TRP A 105 -36.11 13.03 -7.02
CA TRP A 105 -35.23 13.19 -5.87
C TRP A 105 -33.80 12.76 -6.16
N GLU A 106 -33.58 11.66 -6.88
CA GLU A 106 -32.24 11.27 -7.33
C GLU A 106 -31.60 12.38 -8.18
N GLU A 107 -32.37 12.95 -9.12
CA GLU A 107 -31.91 14.04 -9.97
C GLU A 107 -31.61 15.31 -9.14
N LEU A 108 -32.36 15.59 -8.07
CA LEU A 108 -32.05 16.69 -7.15
C LEU A 108 -30.67 16.49 -6.51
N LEU A 109 -30.38 15.29 -5.99
CA LEU A 109 -29.09 14.97 -5.39
C LEU A 109 -27.95 15.07 -6.42
N ARG A 110 -28.20 14.62 -7.66
CA ARG A 110 -27.27 14.75 -8.78
C ARG A 110 -26.98 16.21 -9.09
N GLN A 111 -27.99 17.07 -9.12
CA GLN A 111 -27.82 18.50 -9.36
C GLN A 111 -27.10 19.20 -8.20
N ILE A 112 -27.34 18.81 -6.95
CA ILE A 112 -26.55 19.34 -5.81
C ILE A 112 -25.07 18.96 -6.00
N MET A 113 -24.78 17.71 -6.35
CA MET A 113 -23.41 17.26 -6.61
C MET A 113 -22.77 17.94 -7.82
N ASN A 114 -23.55 18.27 -8.84
CA ASN A 114 -23.07 19.01 -10.01
C ASN A 114 -22.48 20.37 -9.63
N GLU A 115 -22.88 21.02 -8.53
CA GLU A 115 -22.21 22.24 -8.05
C GLU A 115 -20.72 22.00 -7.82
N ARG A 116 -20.30 20.88 -7.23
CA ARG A 116 -18.88 20.61 -6.98
C ARG A 116 -18.12 20.31 -8.27
N ILE A 117 -18.80 19.67 -9.23
CA ILE A 117 -18.23 19.24 -10.52
C ILE A 117 -18.08 20.43 -11.48
N TYR A 118 -19.16 21.19 -11.65
CA TYR A 118 -19.31 22.29 -12.60
C TYR A 118 -19.07 23.68 -11.98
N GLY A 119 -18.96 23.78 -10.66
CA GLY A 119 -18.83 25.03 -9.90
C GLY A 119 -20.15 25.77 -9.66
N ARG A 120 -21.22 25.31 -10.32
CA ARG A 120 -22.58 25.83 -10.19
C ARG A 120 -23.59 24.79 -10.64
N SER A 121 -24.79 24.91 -10.11
CA SER A 121 -25.93 24.07 -10.47
C SER A 121 -27.23 24.80 -10.16
N GLY A 122 -28.30 24.41 -10.81
CA GLY A 122 -29.61 25.02 -10.65
C GLY A 122 -30.74 24.02 -10.86
N VAL A 123 -31.79 24.14 -10.06
CA VAL A 123 -32.99 23.33 -10.15
C VAL A 123 -34.22 24.21 -9.90
N GLU A 124 -35.25 24.03 -10.72
CA GLU A 124 -36.58 24.57 -10.50
C GLU A 124 -37.49 23.49 -9.89
N PHE A 125 -38.14 23.81 -8.77
CA PHE A 125 -39.09 22.95 -8.08
C PHE A 125 -40.49 23.16 -8.66
N ILE A 126 -40.99 22.14 -9.36
CA ILE A 126 -42.34 22.08 -9.91
C ILE A 126 -43.19 21.24 -8.95
N CYS A 127 -43.33 21.72 -7.72
CA CYS A 127 -44.07 21.03 -6.67
C CYS A 127 -45.55 21.44 -6.69
N THR A 128 -46.45 20.47 -6.75
CA THR A 128 -47.85 20.65 -6.33
C THR A 128 -48.03 20.04 -4.94
N PRO A 129 -49.14 20.30 -4.23
CA PRO A 129 -49.33 19.73 -2.91
C PRO A 129 -49.36 18.20 -2.86
N ASP A 130 -49.47 17.52 -4.01
CA ASP A 130 -49.57 16.06 -4.12
C ASP A 130 -48.51 15.48 -5.10
N SER A 131 -47.60 16.29 -5.64
CA SER A 131 -46.54 15.83 -6.56
C SER A 131 -45.22 16.60 -6.37
N PHE A 132 -44.11 15.88 -6.34
CA PHE A 132 -42.76 16.46 -6.29
C PHE A 132 -42.07 16.24 -7.64
N HIS A 133 -41.86 17.33 -8.38
CA HIS A 133 -41.10 17.30 -9.63
C HIS A 133 -40.02 18.37 -9.60
N ILE A 134 -38.92 18.10 -10.30
CA ILE A 134 -37.87 19.06 -10.48
C ILE A 134 -37.48 19.18 -11.95
N ALA A 135 -37.00 20.36 -12.32
CA ALA A 135 -36.46 20.63 -13.64
C ALA A 135 -35.04 21.19 -13.51
N PRO A 136 -34.00 20.44 -13.94
CA PRO A 136 -32.63 20.92 -13.95
C PRO A 136 -32.46 22.15 -14.86
N ILE A 137 -31.73 23.14 -14.35
CA ILE A 137 -31.36 24.34 -15.11
C ILE A 137 -29.92 24.15 -15.59
N PRO A 138 -29.66 24.15 -16.92
CA PRO A 138 -28.31 23.94 -17.42
C PRO A 138 -27.34 25.00 -16.90
N ALA A 139 -26.17 24.56 -16.41
CA ALA A 139 -25.20 25.43 -15.74
C ALA A 139 -24.77 26.66 -16.57
N LYS A 140 -24.78 26.56 -17.90
CA LYS A 140 -24.45 27.67 -18.81
C LYS A 140 -25.47 28.82 -18.82
N HIS A 141 -26.72 28.56 -18.39
CA HIS A 141 -27.77 29.57 -18.27
C HIS A 141 -27.79 30.26 -16.90
N ILE A 142 -26.97 29.79 -15.95
CA ILE A 142 -26.92 30.36 -14.59
C ILE A 142 -25.86 31.45 -14.54
N ASN A 143 -26.31 32.70 -14.39
CA ASN A 143 -25.43 33.85 -14.19
C ASN A 143 -25.38 34.23 -12.70
N LEU A 144 -24.35 33.73 -12.01
CA LEU A 144 -24.14 34.00 -10.57
C LEU A 144 -23.79 35.46 -10.27
N ARG A 145 -23.27 36.20 -11.25
CA ARG A 145 -22.85 37.61 -11.08
C ARG A 145 -24.04 38.56 -11.09
N ASN A 146 -24.92 38.39 -12.06
CA ASN A 146 -26.14 39.20 -12.20
C ASN A 146 -27.33 38.58 -11.46
N LYS A 147 -27.12 37.40 -10.85
CA LYS A 147 -28.10 36.63 -10.09
C LYS A 147 -29.41 36.38 -10.85
N CYS A 148 -29.24 35.96 -12.10
CA CYS A 148 -30.34 35.66 -13.00
C CYS A 148 -30.08 34.39 -13.82
N ILE A 149 -31.18 33.79 -14.31
CA ILE A 149 -31.18 32.70 -15.27
C ILE A 149 -31.44 33.30 -16.65
N VAL A 150 -30.48 33.15 -17.57
CA VAL A 150 -30.58 33.71 -18.91
C VAL A 150 -31.38 32.79 -19.83
N ILE A 151 -32.29 33.36 -20.63
CA ILE A 151 -33.13 32.61 -21.56
C ILE A 151 -32.27 32.06 -22.70
N ASN A 152 -31.44 32.91 -23.31
CA ASN A 152 -30.38 32.47 -24.21
C ASN A 152 -29.03 32.47 -23.49
N ASP A 153 -28.20 31.48 -23.81
CA ASP A 153 -26.84 31.30 -23.27
C ASP A 153 -25.85 32.45 -23.56
N SER A 154 -26.26 33.43 -24.36
CA SER A 154 -25.46 34.58 -24.77
C SER A 154 -25.99 35.91 -24.22
N ASP A 155 -27.11 35.88 -23.49
CA ASP A 155 -27.71 37.09 -22.91
C ASP A 155 -26.97 37.51 -21.64
N ASP A 156 -26.93 38.82 -21.36
CA ASP A 156 -26.36 39.37 -20.12
C ASP A 156 -27.42 39.58 -19.02
N LYS A 157 -28.71 39.58 -19.39
CA LYS A 157 -29.86 39.76 -18.50
C LYS A 157 -30.82 38.58 -18.65
N GLY A 158 -31.50 38.24 -17.57
CA GLY A 158 -32.39 37.09 -17.51
C GLY A 158 -33.37 37.21 -16.36
N VAL A 159 -34.06 36.12 -16.06
CA VAL A 159 -35.02 36.02 -14.95
C VAL A 159 -34.24 36.07 -13.62
N PRO A 160 -34.44 37.09 -12.76
CA PRO A 160 -33.80 37.15 -11.45
C PRO A 160 -34.25 35.98 -10.58
N TYR A 161 -33.33 35.32 -9.88
CA TYR A 161 -33.67 34.19 -8.99
C TYR A 161 -33.55 34.53 -7.50
N GLU A 162 -33.11 35.75 -7.15
CA GLU A 162 -33.00 36.14 -5.74
C GLU A 162 -34.37 36.24 -5.06
N GLY A 163 -34.54 35.54 -3.94
CA GLY A 163 -35.78 35.53 -3.18
C GLY A 163 -36.87 34.65 -3.79
N ASP A 164 -36.62 34.03 -4.95
CA ASP A 164 -37.51 33.06 -5.55
C ASP A 164 -37.42 31.74 -4.77
N THR A 165 -38.58 31.28 -4.27
CA THR A 165 -38.66 30.05 -3.46
C THR A 165 -38.88 28.80 -4.30
N SER A 166 -39.03 28.92 -5.62
CA SER A 166 -39.11 27.81 -6.57
C SER A 166 -37.76 27.41 -7.15
N LEU A 167 -36.72 28.22 -6.96
CA LEU A 167 -35.41 28.00 -7.54
C LEU A 167 -34.36 27.67 -6.47
N LEU A 168 -33.61 26.59 -6.69
CA LEU A 168 -32.39 26.30 -5.96
C LEU A 168 -31.20 26.52 -6.87
N ILE A 169 -30.52 27.65 -6.68
CA ILE A 169 -29.27 27.96 -7.39
C ILE A 169 -28.11 27.83 -6.41
N LEU A 170 -27.12 27.02 -6.79
CA LEU A 170 -25.93 26.72 -6.01
C LEU A 170 -24.68 27.16 -6.77
N GLY A 171 -23.70 27.69 -6.04
CA GLY A 171 -22.40 28.07 -6.57
C GLY A 171 -21.95 29.47 -6.12
N HIS A 172 -20.72 29.82 -6.47
CA HIS A 172 -20.13 31.11 -6.17
C HIS A 172 -19.47 31.71 -7.41
N GLU A 173 -19.41 33.04 -7.47
CA GLU A 173 -18.70 33.73 -8.54
C GLU A 173 -17.25 33.26 -8.64
N ARG A 174 -16.76 33.09 -9.87
CA ARG A 174 -15.40 32.61 -10.19
C ARG A 174 -15.05 31.23 -9.62
N ASN A 175 -16.03 30.46 -9.19
CA ASN A 175 -15.89 29.02 -8.98
C ASN A 175 -16.43 28.26 -10.20
N TYR A 176 -15.60 27.40 -10.78
CA TYR A 176 -15.94 26.59 -11.97
C TYR A 176 -15.78 25.09 -11.71
N GLY A 177 -15.69 24.70 -10.43
CA GLY A 177 -15.70 23.32 -10.01
C GLY A 177 -14.44 22.53 -10.37
N LEU A 178 -14.56 21.21 -10.26
CA LEU A 178 -13.47 20.27 -10.49
C LEU A 178 -13.17 20.06 -11.97
N LEU A 179 -14.16 20.20 -12.85
CA LEU A 179 -13.96 20.04 -14.29
C LEU A 179 -12.95 21.05 -14.83
N LEU A 180 -12.92 22.28 -14.31
CA LEU A 180 -11.92 23.27 -14.73
C LEU A 180 -10.48 22.73 -14.61
N LYS A 181 -10.20 22.01 -13.52
CA LYS A 181 -8.87 21.45 -13.22
C LYS A 181 -8.56 20.21 -14.04
N ALA A 182 -9.58 19.39 -14.33
CA ALA A 182 -9.43 18.16 -15.10
C ALA A 182 -9.36 18.40 -16.63
N THR A 183 -10.00 19.46 -17.11
CA THR A 183 -10.17 19.80 -18.54
C THR A 183 -8.85 19.83 -19.33
N PRO A 184 -7.75 20.44 -18.86
CA PRO A 184 -6.49 20.43 -19.59
C PRO A 184 -5.97 19.02 -19.88
N PHE A 185 -6.10 18.09 -18.92
CA PHE A 185 -5.62 16.72 -19.07
C PHE A 185 -6.45 15.92 -20.07
N ALA A 186 -7.76 16.14 -20.11
CA ALA A 186 -8.63 15.54 -21.12
C ALA A 186 -8.28 16.04 -22.53
N ILE A 187 -8.03 17.35 -22.68
CA ILE A 187 -7.56 17.95 -23.94
C ILE A 187 -6.23 17.33 -24.38
N TYR A 188 -5.23 17.31 -23.48
CA TYR A 188 -3.92 16.73 -23.77
C TYR A 188 -3.98 15.26 -24.15
N LYS A 189 -4.78 14.47 -23.42
CA LYS A 189 -4.96 13.05 -23.69
C LYS A 189 -5.57 12.82 -25.07
N ARG A 190 -6.67 13.51 -25.39
CA ARG A 190 -7.38 13.35 -26.67
C ARG A 190 -6.53 13.81 -27.85
N GLY A 191 -5.85 14.95 -27.72
CA GLY A 191 -4.89 15.43 -28.71
C GLY A 191 -3.72 14.45 -28.90
N GLY A 192 -3.07 14.05 -27.81
CA GLY A 192 -1.95 13.10 -27.85
C GLY A 192 -2.33 11.72 -28.39
N PHE A 193 -3.58 11.27 -28.22
CA PHE A 193 -4.08 10.04 -28.84
C PHE A 193 -4.21 10.18 -30.37
N GLY A 194 -4.67 11.36 -30.83
CA GLY A 194 -4.71 11.69 -32.26
C GLY A 194 -3.31 11.71 -32.88
N ASP A 195 -2.37 12.41 -32.23
CA ASP A 195 -0.98 12.47 -32.67
C ASP A 195 -0.32 11.08 -32.68
N TRP A 196 -0.61 10.26 -31.66
CA TRP A 196 -0.10 8.89 -31.61
C TRP A 196 -0.69 8.01 -32.70
N SER A 197 -1.99 8.15 -33.00
CA SER A 197 -2.64 7.45 -34.12
C SER A 197 -1.99 7.83 -35.45
N GLN A 198 -1.75 9.12 -35.69
CA GLN A 198 -1.05 9.59 -36.89
C GLN A 198 0.38 9.05 -36.95
N TRP A 199 1.08 9.00 -35.82
CA TRP A 199 2.42 8.41 -35.75
C TRP A 199 2.41 6.91 -36.06
N ILE A 200 1.44 6.15 -35.54
CA ILE A 200 1.28 4.72 -35.86
C ILE A 200 0.95 4.54 -37.35
N GLU A 201 0.11 5.40 -37.93
CA GLU A 201 -0.22 5.33 -39.36
C GLU A 201 1.00 5.60 -40.25
N LEU A 202 1.82 6.60 -39.91
CA LEU A 202 3.00 6.99 -40.69
C LEU A 202 4.19 6.05 -40.50
N PHE A 203 4.40 5.52 -39.30
CA PHE A 203 5.62 4.77 -38.94
C PHE A 203 5.38 3.32 -38.52
N GLY A 204 4.13 2.93 -38.23
CA GLY A 204 3.76 1.57 -37.84
C GLY A 204 3.53 0.62 -39.03
N MET A 205 3.36 1.14 -40.24
CA MET A 205 3.24 0.36 -41.48
C MET A 205 4.44 0.63 -42.41
N PRO A 206 5.07 -0.40 -42.99
CA PRO A 206 6.20 -0.20 -43.90
C PRO A 206 5.76 0.47 -45.21
N GLN A 207 6.49 1.50 -45.63
CA GLN A 207 6.25 2.17 -46.90
C GLN A 207 6.64 1.26 -48.08
N ARG A 208 5.74 1.09 -49.05
CA ARG A 208 5.97 0.25 -50.23
C ARG A 208 6.50 1.11 -51.38
N ILE A 209 7.74 0.87 -51.80
CA ILE A 209 8.36 1.63 -52.90
C ILE A 209 8.40 0.76 -54.16
N GLY A 210 7.62 1.14 -55.16
CA GLY A 210 7.64 0.53 -56.49
C GLY A 210 8.59 1.28 -57.42
N LYS A 211 9.54 0.59 -58.03
CA LYS A 211 10.46 1.18 -59.02
C LYS A 211 10.10 0.72 -60.44
N TYR A 212 9.88 1.65 -61.36
CA TYR A 212 9.60 1.36 -62.77
C TYR A 212 10.67 1.93 -63.71
N ASN A 213 10.72 1.43 -64.93
CA ASN A 213 11.62 1.94 -65.97
C ASN A 213 10.98 3.15 -66.66
N THR A 214 11.70 4.28 -66.75
CA THR A 214 11.21 5.53 -67.36
C THR A 214 10.80 5.38 -68.82
N TYR A 215 11.37 4.38 -69.53
CA TYR A 215 11.05 4.11 -70.94
C TYR A 215 9.81 3.21 -71.15
N ASP A 216 9.13 2.76 -70.09
CA ASP A 216 7.95 1.90 -70.17
C ASP A 216 6.78 2.44 -69.31
N PRO A 217 5.91 3.29 -69.89
CA PRO A 217 4.76 3.89 -69.19
C PRO A 217 3.64 2.91 -68.83
N GLU A 218 3.54 1.77 -69.51
CA GLU A 218 2.53 0.73 -69.22
C GLU A 218 2.85 0.02 -67.89
N SER A 219 4.14 -0.29 -67.68
CA SER A 219 4.62 -0.88 -66.42
C SER A 219 4.33 0.00 -65.20
N ARG A 220 4.35 1.33 -65.35
CA ARG A 220 3.97 2.26 -64.27
C ARG A 220 2.52 2.06 -63.83
N LYS A 221 1.58 2.03 -64.79
CA LYS A 221 0.14 1.92 -64.50
C LYS A 221 -0.22 0.57 -63.86
N LEU A 222 0.39 -0.51 -64.34
CA LEU A 222 0.20 -1.85 -63.76
C LEU A 222 0.74 -1.92 -62.34
N LEU A 223 1.88 -1.29 -62.07
CA LEU A 223 2.48 -1.24 -60.74
C LEU A 223 1.66 -0.39 -59.76
N GLU A 224 1.12 0.75 -60.21
CA GLU A 224 0.18 1.57 -59.42
C GLU A 224 -1.08 0.75 -59.06
N GLN A 225 -1.69 0.08 -60.03
CA GLN A 225 -2.87 -0.78 -59.80
C GLN A 225 -2.59 -1.96 -58.86
N ALA A 226 -1.43 -2.61 -58.99
CA ALA A 226 -1.05 -3.72 -58.13
C ALA A 226 -0.82 -3.28 -56.68
N LEU A 227 -0.19 -2.11 -56.47
CA LEU A 227 0.05 -1.56 -55.12
C LEU A 227 -1.24 -1.08 -54.46
N GLU A 228 -2.17 -0.52 -55.24
CA GLU A 228 -3.50 -0.12 -54.77
C GLU A 228 -4.36 -1.34 -54.38
N GLN A 229 -4.37 -2.40 -55.19
CA GLN A 229 -5.08 -3.66 -54.88
C GLN A 229 -4.47 -4.43 -53.70
N ALA A 230 -3.17 -4.27 -53.45
CA ALA A 230 -2.45 -4.98 -52.39
C ALA A 230 -2.73 -4.45 -50.97
N GLY A 231 -3.60 -3.44 -50.80
CA GLY A 231 -4.10 -3.00 -49.49
C GLY A 231 -3.78 -1.54 -49.14
N SER A 232 -4.15 -1.13 -47.92
CA SER A 232 -4.22 0.28 -47.50
C SER A 232 -2.91 0.96 -47.10
N ALA A 233 -1.78 0.26 -47.14
CA ALA A 233 -0.49 0.85 -46.75
C ALA A 233 -0.01 1.90 -47.78
N SER A 234 0.60 2.99 -47.34
CA SER A 234 1.13 4.02 -48.23
C SER A 234 2.16 3.45 -49.22
N TYR A 235 2.06 3.84 -50.50
CA TYR A 235 2.99 3.43 -51.55
C TYR A 235 3.51 4.62 -52.35
N VAL A 236 4.71 4.48 -52.92
CA VAL A 236 5.32 5.48 -53.80
C VAL A 236 5.85 4.76 -55.04
N VAL A 237 5.50 5.26 -56.23
CA VAL A 237 5.99 4.73 -57.51
C VAL A 237 6.95 5.74 -58.13
N ILE A 238 8.21 5.34 -58.30
CA ILE A 238 9.29 6.20 -58.81
C ILE A 238 10.05 5.56 -59.96
N PRO A 239 10.58 6.36 -60.90
CA PRO A 239 11.51 5.86 -61.90
C PRO A 239 12.82 5.38 -61.25
N ARG A 240 13.49 4.37 -61.84
CA ARG A 240 14.74 3.80 -61.31
C ARG A 240 15.86 4.83 -61.16
N GLU A 241 15.84 5.89 -61.96
CA GLU A 241 16.81 6.97 -61.96
C GLU A 241 16.56 8.02 -60.87
N ALA A 242 15.43 7.96 -60.16
CA ALA A 242 15.13 8.85 -59.04
C ALA A 242 15.43 8.19 -57.70
N GLU A 243 16.12 8.92 -56.82
CA GLU A 243 16.32 8.53 -55.42
C GLU A 243 15.29 9.22 -54.52
N VAL A 244 14.73 8.46 -53.58
CA VAL A 244 13.87 8.98 -52.51
C VAL A 244 14.55 8.66 -51.19
N GLU A 245 14.99 9.69 -50.49
CA GLU A 245 15.49 9.55 -49.12
C GLU A 245 14.32 9.56 -48.15
N THR A 246 13.97 8.39 -47.60
CA THR A 246 13.08 8.30 -46.44
C THR A 246 13.94 8.47 -45.19
N LYS A 247 13.85 9.62 -44.52
CA LYS A 247 14.53 9.79 -43.22
C LYS A 247 13.88 8.84 -42.22
N GLU A 248 14.63 7.84 -41.75
CA GLU A 248 14.20 7.01 -40.64
C GLU A 248 13.87 7.91 -39.44
N ALA A 249 12.65 7.80 -38.91
CA ALA A 249 12.33 8.44 -37.64
C ALA A 249 13.31 7.89 -36.59
N GLY A 250 13.93 8.79 -35.82
CA GLY A 250 14.90 8.40 -34.79
C GLY A 250 14.34 7.33 -33.86
N SER A 251 15.22 6.60 -33.18
CA SER A 251 14.96 5.41 -32.35
C SER A 251 14.01 5.58 -31.15
N GLY A 252 13.19 6.63 -31.11
CA GLY A 252 12.15 6.83 -30.09
C GLY A 252 11.06 5.78 -30.26
N SER A 253 10.96 4.87 -29.28
CA SER A 253 9.82 3.96 -29.20
C SER A 253 8.54 4.75 -28.96
N GLY A 254 7.42 4.38 -29.61
CA GLY A 254 6.10 4.99 -29.38
C GLY A 254 5.54 4.83 -27.95
N ALA A 255 6.36 4.37 -27.00
CA ALA A 255 6.02 4.20 -25.59
C ALA A 255 5.74 5.54 -24.89
N SER A 256 6.43 6.63 -25.28
CA SER A 256 6.26 7.96 -24.68
C SER A 256 4.83 8.49 -24.82
N TYR A 257 4.15 8.21 -25.93
CA TYR A 257 2.75 8.58 -26.14
C TYR A 257 1.81 7.86 -25.17
N ASN A 258 2.04 6.56 -24.92
CA ASN A 258 1.25 5.81 -23.95
C ASN A 258 1.55 6.25 -22.51
N GLU A 259 2.81 6.54 -22.17
CA GLU A 259 3.19 7.11 -20.87
C GLU A 259 2.50 8.46 -20.63
N PHE A 260 2.51 9.35 -21.64
CA PHE A 260 1.83 10.65 -21.56
C PHE A 260 0.32 10.51 -21.38
N ARG A 261 -0.32 9.60 -22.14
CA ARG A 261 -1.73 9.26 -21.99
C ARG A 261 -2.03 8.72 -20.58
N GLN A 262 -1.18 7.84 -20.05
CA GLN A 262 -1.34 7.27 -18.71
C GLN A 262 -1.23 8.36 -17.63
N SER A 263 -0.24 9.25 -17.72
CA SER A 263 -0.12 10.37 -16.79
C SER A 263 -1.35 11.28 -16.81
N CYS A 264 -1.93 11.56 -17.99
CA CYS A 264 -3.16 12.34 -18.09
C CYS A 264 -4.35 11.63 -17.40
N ASN A 265 -4.49 10.31 -17.55
CA ASN A 265 -5.52 9.54 -16.84
C ASN A 265 -5.34 9.61 -15.32
N GLU A 266 -4.11 9.45 -14.83
CA GLU A 266 -3.80 9.49 -13.40
C GLU A 266 -4.13 10.86 -12.78
N GLU A 267 -3.74 11.96 -13.44
CA GLU A 267 -4.04 13.32 -12.96
C GLU A 267 -5.55 13.62 -12.94
N MET A 268 -6.31 13.14 -13.93
CA MET A 268 -7.78 13.26 -13.93
C MET A 268 -8.40 12.50 -12.77
N LEU A 269 -7.99 11.25 -12.53
CA LEU A 269 -8.49 10.42 -11.43
C LEU A 269 -8.14 11.00 -10.05
N ILE A 270 -6.91 11.50 -9.87
CA ILE A 270 -6.52 12.18 -8.62
C ILE A 270 -7.36 13.45 -8.41
N THR A 271 -7.59 14.23 -9.46
CA THR A 271 -8.41 15.45 -9.38
C THR A 271 -9.83 15.14 -8.93
N ILE A 272 -10.49 14.16 -9.56
CA ILE A 272 -11.88 13.82 -9.28
C ILE A 272 -12.01 12.94 -8.03
N LEU A 273 -11.38 11.76 -8.01
CA LEU A 273 -11.53 10.73 -6.96
C LEU A 273 -10.47 10.80 -5.85
N GLY A 274 -9.31 11.44 -6.10
CA GLY A 274 -8.23 11.56 -5.11
C GLY A 274 -7.24 10.40 -5.09
N GLN A 275 -7.46 9.42 -5.96
CA GLN A 275 -6.68 8.20 -6.08
C GLN A 275 -6.70 7.71 -7.54
N THR A 276 -5.81 6.78 -7.89
CA THR A 276 -5.68 6.24 -9.27
C THR A 276 -5.98 4.73 -9.40
N LEU A 277 -5.90 3.97 -8.31
CA LEU A 277 -5.74 2.51 -8.34
C LEU A 277 -7.02 1.73 -8.62
N THR A 278 -8.21 2.29 -8.39
CA THR A 278 -9.46 1.57 -8.74
C THR A 278 -9.74 1.56 -10.24
N THR A 279 -9.00 2.33 -11.04
CA THR A 279 -9.28 2.51 -12.47
C THR A 279 -8.06 2.20 -13.37
N VAL A 280 -6.82 2.26 -12.86
CA VAL A 280 -5.60 1.88 -13.60
C VAL A 280 -4.82 0.85 -12.80
N GLN A 281 -5.03 -0.45 -13.07
CA GLN A 281 -4.24 -1.52 -12.44
C GLN A 281 -2.84 -1.63 -13.07
N GLY A 282 -1.79 -1.42 -12.26
CA GLY A 282 -0.45 -1.91 -12.57
C GLY A 282 -0.30 -3.39 -12.19
N LYS A 283 0.62 -4.12 -12.84
CA LYS A 283 0.86 -5.57 -12.67
C LYS A 283 1.22 -6.05 -11.25
N ASN A 284 1.36 -5.14 -10.26
CA ASN A 284 1.81 -5.43 -8.89
C ASN A 284 0.88 -4.81 -7.81
N GLY A 285 -0.43 -5.04 -7.88
CA GLY A 285 -1.39 -4.53 -6.88
C GLY A 285 -1.37 -5.32 -5.57
N ALA A 286 -0.72 -4.81 -4.52
CA ALA A 286 -0.82 -5.36 -3.16
C ALA A 286 -2.16 -4.97 -2.49
N ARG A 287 -2.80 -5.89 -1.76
CA ARG A 287 -4.10 -5.66 -1.06
C ARG A 287 -4.08 -4.44 -0.12
N SER A 288 -2.93 -4.18 0.52
CA SER A 288 -2.72 -3.01 1.40
C SER A 288 -2.73 -1.66 0.66
N LEU A 289 -2.38 -1.64 -0.63
CA LEU A 289 -2.45 -0.44 -1.46
C LEU A 289 -3.92 -0.14 -1.79
N GLY A 290 -4.71 -1.18 -2.12
CA GLY A 290 -6.15 -1.06 -2.36
C GLY A 290 -6.92 -0.52 -1.15
N GLU A 291 -6.57 -0.95 0.06
CA GLU A 291 -7.20 -0.45 1.30
C GLU A 291 -6.95 1.05 1.52
N VAL A 292 -5.72 1.54 1.30
CA VAL A 292 -5.40 2.98 1.44
C VAL A 292 -6.13 3.83 0.39
N HIS A 293 -6.22 3.34 -0.85
CA HIS A 293 -6.97 4.05 -1.89
C HIS A 293 -8.47 4.10 -1.60
N LYS A 294 -9.03 3.01 -1.06
CA LYS A 294 -10.41 2.97 -0.61
C LYS A 294 -10.67 3.95 0.53
N GLU A 295 -9.77 4.05 1.52
CA GLU A 295 -9.89 5.01 2.62
C GLU A 295 -9.90 6.47 2.14
N VAL A 296 -9.06 6.81 1.15
CA VAL A 296 -9.03 8.15 0.54
C VAL A 296 -10.33 8.46 -0.21
N GLU A 297 -10.83 7.49 -0.98
CA GLU A 297 -12.09 7.61 -1.73
C GLU A 297 -13.29 7.74 -0.78
N GLU A 298 -13.41 6.88 0.23
CA GLU A 298 -14.42 6.98 1.30
C GLU A 298 -14.35 8.33 2.02
N GLY A 299 -13.14 8.87 2.20
CA GLY A 299 -12.91 10.21 2.74
C GLY A 299 -13.53 11.32 1.89
N LYS A 300 -13.39 11.25 0.56
CA LYS A 300 -14.05 12.20 -0.37
C LYS A 300 -15.57 12.01 -0.36
N ASN A 301 -16.05 10.78 -0.47
CA ASN A 301 -17.48 10.45 -0.47
C ASN A 301 -18.17 10.96 0.80
N LYS A 302 -17.51 10.82 1.97
CA LYS A 302 -17.99 11.39 3.23
C LYS A 302 -18.05 12.92 3.24
N SER A 303 -17.10 13.59 2.57
CA SER A 303 -17.17 15.04 2.40
C SER A 303 -18.32 15.44 1.48
N ASP A 304 -18.59 14.66 0.43
CA ASP A 304 -19.66 14.91 -0.53
C ASP A 304 -21.04 14.71 0.12
N MET A 305 -21.27 13.60 0.83
CA MET A 305 -22.49 13.38 1.63
C MET A 305 -22.76 14.51 2.64
N ARG A 306 -21.73 14.97 3.35
CA ARG A 306 -21.87 16.10 4.29
C ARG A 306 -22.24 17.40 3.58
N PHE A 307 -21.74 17.61 2.36
CA PHE A 307 -22.09 18.77 1.57
C PHE A 307 -23.56 18.70 1.14
N VAL A 308 -23.99 17.58 0.56
CA VAL A 308 -25.38 17.34 0.16
C VAL A 308 -26.34 17.49 1.34
N GLN A 309 -26.03 16.88 2.48
CA GLN A 309 -26.84 17.01 3.70
C GLN A 309 -27.00 18.47 4.16
N ARG A 310 -25.93 19.29 4.05
CA ARG A 310 -26.01 20.72 4.40
C ARG A 310 -26.89 21.49 3.42
N VAL A 311 -26.78 21.19 2.13
CA VAL A 311 -27.61 21.83 1.11
C VAL A 311 -29.08 21.48 1.31
N LEU A 312 -29.38 20.19 1.53
CA LEU A 312 -30.73 19.73 1.81
C LEU A 312 -31.32 20.42 3.04
N ASN A 313 -30.59 20.48 4.15
CA ASN A 313 -31.13 21.07 5.38
C ASN A 313 -31.19 22.61 5.36
N ASN A 314 -30.22 23.28 4.74
CA ASN A 314 -30.15 24.75 4.78
C ASN A 314 -30.96 25.41 3.67
N HIS A 315 -31.15 24.73 2.53
CA HIS A 315 -31.81 25.30 1.36
C HIS A 315 -33.07 24.55 0.98
N VAL A 316 -33.05 23.21 0.84
CA VAL A 316 -34.22 22.46 0.36
C VAL A 316 -35.31 22.33 1.42
N LEU A 317 -34.94 22.07 2.67
CA LEU A 317 -35.88 21.88 3.77
C LEU A 317 -36.79 23.11 3.99
N PRO A 318 -36.27 24.35 4.05
CA PRO A 318 -37.13 25.53 4.08
C PRO A 318 -38.09 25.66 2.89
N LEU A 319 -37.66 25.21 1.69
CA LEU A 319 -38.50 25.24 0.49
C LEU A 319 -39.64 24.23 0.52
N LEU A 320 -39.39 23.04 1.10
CA LEU A 320 -40.40 22.02 1.33
C LEU A 320 -41.38 22.46 2.42
N GLU A 321 -40.88 23.05 3.51
CA GLU A 321 -41.71 23.56 4.61
C GLU A 321 -42.67 24.66 4.11
N ALA A 322 -42.17 25.59 3.31
CA ALA A 322 -42.97 26.67 2.72
C ALA A 322 -44.11 26.15 1.81
N ARG A 323 -43.99 24.92 1.30
CA ARG A 323 -44.96 24.26 0.41
C ARG A 323 -45.92 23.32 1.14
N GLY A 324 -45.79 23.21 2.46
CA GLY A 324 -46.68 22.42 3.29
C GLY A 324 -46.34 20.93 3.37
N TYR A 325 -45.14 20.52 2.95
CA TYR A 325 -44.65 19.17 3.23
C TYR A 325 -44.36 19.01 4.74
N PRO A 326 -44.53 17.80 5.32
CA PRO A 326 -44.40 17.55 6.76
C PRO A 326 -42.94 17.52 7.24
N VAL A 327 -42.16 18.56 6.97
CA VAL A 327 -40.72 18.63 7.27
C VAL A 327 -40.38 19.51 8.49
N ASN A 328 -41.38 20.10 9.14
CA ASN A 328 -41.18 21.07 10.21
C ASN A 328 -40.44 20.46 11.42
N GLY A 329 -39.31 21.08 11.80
CA GLY A 329 -38.48 20.66 12.93
C GLY A 329 -37.68 19.37 12.67
N GLY A 330 -37.77 18.81 11.47
CA GLY A 330 -36.99 17.64 11.06
C GLY A 330 -35.66 17.99 10.40
N LYS A 331 -34.94 16.97 9.92
CA LYS A 331 -33.66 17.11 9.22
C LYS A 331 -33.34 15.89 8.36
N PHE A 332 -32.69 16.15 7.23
CA PHE A 332 -32.05 15.13 6.41
C PHE A 332 -30.73 14.70 7.05
N VAL A 333 -30.49 13.38 7.13
CA VAL A 333 -29.29 12.79 7.68
C VAL A 333 -28.88 11.62 6.80
N PHE A 334 -27.60 11.56 6.43
CA PHE A 334 -27.01 10.29 6.03
C PHE A 334 -26.70 9.52 7.32
N PRO A 335 -27.49 8.50 7.70
CA PRO A 335 -27.13 7.64 8.82
C PRO A 335 -25.68 7.20 8.68
N LYS A 336 -24.98 7.13 9.81
CA LYS A 336 -23.70 6.43 9.79
C LYS A 336 -24.05 5.01 9.40
N ALA A 337 -23.62 4.57 8.22
CA ALA A 337 -23.69 3.17 7.84
C ALA A 337 -23.29 2.35 9.07
N ALA A 338 -24.24 1.59 9.61
CA ALA A 338 -23.92 0.64 10.64
C ALA A 338 -22.81 -0.22 10.03
N GLU A 339 -21.66 -0.34 10.70
CA GLU A 339 -20.70 -1.37 10.32
C GLU A 339 -21.51 -2.66 10.18
N GLN A 340 -21.43 -3.32 9.04
CA GLN A 340 -22.16 -4.55 8.81
C GLN A 340 -21.70 -5.55 9.87
N LEU A 341 -22.47 -5.63 10.97
CA LEU A 341 -22.19 -6.54 12.07
C LEU A 341 -22.23 -7.94 11.48
N THR A 342 -21.12 -8.66 11.61
CA THR A 342 -21.06 -10.06 11.21
C THR A 342 -22.01 -10.87 12.10
N VAL A 343 -22.39 -12.07 11.67
CA VAL A 343 -23.20 -12.98 12.51
C VAL A 343 -22.56 -13.16 13.90
N ALA A 344 -21.23 -13.20 13.96
CA ALA A 344 -20.48 -13.30 15.21
C ALA A 344 -20.63 -12.05 16.10
N ASP A 345 -20.63 -10.85 15.53
CA ASP A 345 -20.82 -9.61 16.29
C ASP A 345 -22.26 -9.51 16.81
N ILE A 346 -23.25 -9.95 16.03
CA ILE A 346 -24.66 -9.95 16.47
C ILE A 346 -24.90 -10.97 17.59
N VAL A 347 -24.27 -12.14 17.53
CA VAL A 347 -24.32 -13.13 18.62
C VAL A 347 -23.68 -12.56 19.88
N GLN A 348 -22.51 -11.94 19.79
CA GLN A 348 -21.87 -11.28 20.95
C GLN A 348 -22.72 -10.13 21.50
N LEU A 349 -23.41 -9.38 20.65
CA LEU A 349 -24.31 -8.31 21.08
C LEU A 349 -25.60 -8.85 21.72
N SER A 350 -26.08 -10.03 21.31
CA SER A 350 -27.26 -10.67 21.91
C SER A 350 -27.06 -11.05 23.38
N ASP A 351 -25.81 -11.26 23.81
CA ASP A 351 -25.45 -11.50 25.21
C ASP A 351 -25.54 -10.21 26.07
N ILE A 352 -25.53 -9.04 25.43
CA ILE A 352 -25.44 -7.72 26.09
C ILE A 352 -26.76 -6.95 25.97
N MET A 353 -27.54 -7.18 24.92
CA MET A 353 -28.85 -6.56 24.71
C MET A 353 -29.83 -7.49 23.98
N PRO A 354 -31.14 -7.44 24.29
CA PRO A 354 -32.13 -8.28 23.62
C PRO A 354 -32.30 -7.85 22.16
N ILE A 355 -32.08 -8.80 21.23
CA ILE A 355 -32.25 -8.61 19.79
C ILE A 355 -33.46 -9.44 19.34
N PRO A 356 -34.50 -8.84 18.70
CA PRO A 356 -35.66 -9.58 18.21
C PRO A 356 -35.27 -10.62 17.16
N GLN A 357 -35.86 -11.81 17.20
CA GLN A 357 -35.60 -12.84 16.19
C GLN A 357 -36.02 -12.39 14.79
N SER A 358 -37.10 -11.60 14.68
CA SER A 358 -37.57 -11.00 13.42
C SER A 358 -36.48 -10.16 12.74
N TYR A 359 -35.67 -9.43 13.50
CA TYR A 359 -34.56 -8.64 12.98
C TYR A 359 -33.50 -9.51 12.27
N LEU A 360 -33.24 -10.72 12.76
CA LEU A 360 -32.32 -11.66 12.12
C LEU A 360 -32.91 -12.26 10.84
N HIS A 361 -34.19 -12.60 10.85
CA HIS A 361 -34.90 -13.11 9.68
C HIS A 361 -34.92 -12.07 8.54
N GLU A 362 -35.20 -10.82 8.88
CA GLU A 362 -35.23 -9.70 7.92
C GLU A 362 -33.82 -9.36 7.41
N LYS A 363 -32.84 -9.19 8.30
CA LYS A 363 -31.46 -8.81 7.95
C LYS A 363 -30.74 -9.82 7.06
N TYR A 364 -31.01 -11.11 7.25
CA TYR A 364 -30.38 -12.18 6.46
C TYR A 364 -31.33 -12.78 5.42
N SER A 365 -32.53 -12.21 5.26
CA SER A 365 -33.58 -12.73 4.38
C SER A 365 -33.85 -14.23 4.60
N ILE A 366 -33.78 -14.68 5.86
CA ILE A 366 -34.07 -16.06 6.25
C ILE A 366 -35.58 -16.15 6.49
N PRO A 367 -36.33 -16.99 5.76
CA PRO A 367 -37.77 -17.13 5.97
C PRO A 367 -38.07 -17.63 7.38
N VAL A 368 -39.20 -17.20 7.94
CA VAL A 368 -39.72 -17.79 9.18
C VAL A 368 -40.30 -19.16 8.79
N PRO A 369 -39.89 -20.26 9.45
CA PRO A 369 -40.42 -21.58 9.12
C PRO A 369 -41.93 -21.63 9.40
N GLU A 370 -42.71 -22.09 8.42
CA GLU A 370 -44.15 -22.32 8.55
C GLU A 370 -44.43 -23.81 8.84
N ASN A 371 -45.50 -24.12 9.58
CA ASN A 371 -46.10 -25.46 9.67
C ASN A 371 -45.12 -26.65 9.84
N ASP A 372 -44.50 -26.77 11.02
CA ASP A 372 -43.64 -27.91 11.39
C ASP A 372 -42.47 -28.20 10.42
N GLU A 373 -42.06 -27.21 9.62
CA GLU A 373 -40.92 -27.35 8.72
C GLU A 373 -39.62 -27.61 9.51
N PRO A 374 -38.82 -28.63 9.13
CA PRO A 374 -37.65 -29.02 9.89
C PRO A 374 -36.62 -27.89 10.01
N ILE A 375 -36.42 -27.41 11.24
CA ILE A 375 -35.53 -26.29 11.56
C ILE A 375 -34.09 -26.77 11.72
N ALA A 376 -33.15 -26.17 10.99
CA ALA A 376 -31.72 -26.41 11.15
C ALA A 376 -31.22 -25.81 12.49
N ARG A 377 -31.00 -26.65 13.51
CA ARG A 377 -30.40 -26.26 14.81
C ARG A 377 -29.18 -27.11 15.15
N ARG A 378 -28.12 -26.51 15.71
CA ARG A 378 -27.07 -27.23 16.46
C ARG A 378 -27.67 -27.68 17.80
N GLN A 379 -27.66 -28.98 18.08
CA GLN A 379 -28.13 -29.51 19.38
C GLN A 379 -27.21 -29.07 20.53
N PRO A 380 -27.75 -28.53 21.63
CA PRO A 380 -27.00 -28.33 22.86
C PRO A 380 -26.91 -29.65 23.65
N ALA A 381 -25.72 -30.00 24.11
CA ALA A 381 -25.51 -31.12 25.02
C ALA A 381 -26.10 -30.79 26.40
N THR A 382 -27.08 -31.58 26.83
CA THR A 382 -27.64 -31.59 28.19
C THR A 382 -26.60 -32.14 29.18
N PHE A 383 -26.30 -31.37 30.24
CA PHE A 383 -25.57 -31.87 31.41
C PHE A 383 -26.52 -31.98 32.60
N GLU A 384 -26.58 -33.16 33.22
CA GLU A 384 -27.18 -33.35 34.54
C GLU A 384 -26.23 -32.82 35.63
N PRO A 385 -26.75 -32.21 36.72
CA PRO A 385 -25.93 -31.69 37.79
C PRO A 385 -25.54 -32.80 38.77
N VAL A 386 -24.24 -32.97 39.01
CA VAL A 386 -23.73 -33.68 40.19
C VAL A 386 -23.18 -32.65 41.17
N ASN A 387 -23.74 -32.66 42.37
CA ASN A 387 -23.37 -31.84 43.51
C ASN A 387 -22.45 -32.69 44.41
N ILE A 388 -21.28 -32.20 44.83
CA ILE A 388 -20.54 -32.60 46.05
C ILE A 388 -19.67 -31.40 46.48
N ASP A 389 -19.72 -31.18 47.80
CA ASP A 389 -19.23 -30.11 48.66
C ASP A 389 -17.73 -29.75 48.66
N GLU A 390 -17.54 -28.48 49.07
CA GLU A 390 -16.56 -27.83 49.97
C GLU A 390 -15.20 -28.48 50.28
N GLY A 391 -14.13 -27.66 50.14
CA GLY A 391 -12.79 -27.92 50.68
C GLY A 391 -11.72 -26.92 50.24
N GLU A 392 -11.55 -25.88 51.05
CA GLU A 392 -10.59 -24.74 51.08
C GLU A 392 -9.23 -24.79 50.35
N GLY A 393 -8.82 -23.61 49.84
CA GLY A 393 -7.44 -23.27 49.48
C GLY A 393 -7.29 -21.87 48.85
N THR A 394 -6.98 -20.88 49.69
CA THR A 394 -6.98 -19.42 49.46
C THR A 394 -5.82 -18.89 48.60
N ALA A 395 -6.07 -17.82 47.82
CA ALA A 395 -5.13 -16.70 47.64
C ALA A 395 -5.85 -15.47 47.05
N ALA A 396 -5.77 -14.37 47.78
CA ALA A 396 -6.54 -13.14 47.61
C ALA A 396 -6.09 -12.25 46.43
N VAL A 397 -7.07 -11.53 45.89
CA VAL A 397 -6.93 -10.31 45.09
C VAL A 397 -6.61 -9.14 46.00
N GLN A 398 -5.66 -8.28 45.63
CA GLN A 398 -5.79 -6.81 45.82
C GLN A 398 -4.98 -6.05 44.75
N ASN A 399 -5.64 -5.04 44.18
CA ASN A 399 -5.16 -4.06 43.21
C ASN A 399 -4.41 -2.91 43.92
N ILE A 400 -3.57 -2.17 43.19
CA ILE A 400 -3.08 -0.84 43.62
C ILE A 400 -3.16 0.16 42.45
N ASP A 401 -3.99 1.19 42.71
CA ASP A 401 -4.10 2.56 42.16
C ASP A 401 -4.81 2.79 40.80
N GLY A 402 -5.98 3.45 40.68
CA GLY A 402 -6.71 4.33 41.60
C GLY A 402 -6.50 5.82 41.28
N SER A 403 -7.12 6.34 40.21
CA SER A 403 -7.41 7.78 40.09
C SER A 403 -8.53 8.09 39.07
N ALA A 404 -9.35 9.07 39.43
CA ALA A 404 -10.56 9.52 38.73
C ALA A 404 -10.26 10.14 37.35
N VAL A 405 -11.22 9.98 36.43
CA VAL A 405 -11.20 10.51 35.06
C VAL A 405 -11.67 11.98 35.06
N PRO A 406 -10.87 12.96 34.60
CA PRO A 406 -11.41 14.22 34.15
C PRO A 406 -11.63 14.19 32.63
N THR A 407 -12.84 14.57 32.23
CA THR A 407 -13.23 14.96 30.87
C THR A 407 -12.44 16.18 30.39
N LYS A 408 -11.59 16.02 29.36
CA LYS A 408 -11.47 16.87 28.14
C LYS A 408 -10.17 16.58 27.36
N SER A 409 -10.34 16.45 26.03
CA SER A 409 -9.40 16.65 24.90
C SER A 409 -7.98 16.03 24.90
N THR A 410 -7.59 15.54 23.71
CA THR A 410 -6.22 15.24 23.22
C THR A 410 -5.39 14.13 23.89
N GLN A 411 -5.62 13.73 25.15
CA GLN A 411 -4.79 12.73 25.85
C GLN A 411 -5.12 11.26 25.55
N ALA A 412 -6.31 10.95 25.02
CA ALA A 412 -6.75 9.56 24.79
C ALA A 412 -5.94 8.84 23.68
N ARG A 413 -5.47 9.58 22.67
CA ARG A 413 -4.73 9.01 21.53
C ARG A 413 -3.29 8.60 21.90
N GLN A 414 -2.63 9.40 22.73
CA GLN A 414 -1.29 9.11 23.25
C GLN A 414 -1.28 7.92 24.22
N ARG A 415 -2.32 7.74 25.05
CA ARG A 415 -2.46 6.58 25.96
C ARG A 415 -2.72 5.27 25.21
N ALA A 416 -3.50 5.29 24.13
CA ALA A 416 -3.75 4.10 23.31
C ALA A 416 -2.47 3.62 22.59
N GLU A 417 -1.68 4.55 22.03
CA GLU A 417 -0.40 4.25 21.41
C GLU A 417 0.65 3.80 22.44
N ALA A 418 0.74 4.47 23.61
CA ALA A 418 1.63 4.06 24.69
C ALA A 418 1.26 2.67 25.26
N SER A 419 -0.04 2.36 25.37
CA SER A 419 -0.54 1.02 25.77
C SER A 419 -0.18 -0.05 24.74
N PHE A 420 -0.30 0.26 23.46
CA PHE A 420 0.11 -0.61 22.36
C PHE A 420 1.63 -0.91 22.41
N PHE A 421 2.47 0.10 22.57
CA PHE A 421 3.93 -0.09 22.63
C PHE A 421 4.39 -0.76 23.94
N ARG A 422 3.70 -0.54 25.05
CA ARG A 422 3.94 -1.27 26.30
C ARG A 422 3.60 -2.76 26.13
N ARG A 423 2.47 -3.09 25.49
CA ARG A 423 2.10 -4.49 25.14
C ARG A 423 3.09 -5.14 24.17
N LEU A 424 3.66 -4.38 23.24
CA LEU A 424 4.70 -4.85 22.32
C LEU A 424 6.03 -5.09 23.07
N ARG A 425 6.41 -4.19 24.00
CA ARG A 425 7.62 -4.28 24.84
C ARG A 425 7.56 -5.44 25.83
N ASP A 426 6.47 -5.57 26.58
CA ASP A 426 6.31 -6.60 27.62
C ASP A 426 6.30 -8.02 27.02
N PHE A 427 6.00 -8.14 25.72
CA PHE A 427 6.02 -9.39 24.97
C PHE A 427 7.44 -9.82 24.53
N PHE A 428 8.34 -8.89 24.18
CA PHE A 428 9.75 -9.23 23.88
C PHE A 428 10.54 -9.73 25.11
N ALA A 429 9.95 -9.67 26.31
CA ALA A 429 10.57 -10.05 27.56
C ALA A 429 10.34 -11.54 27.95
N GLU A 430 9.36 -12.24 27.36
CA GLU A 430 9.06 -13.64 27.71
C GLU A 430 9.84 -14.64 26.84
N ALA A 431 10.64 -15.50 27.48
CA ALA A 431 11.39 -16.55 26.80
C ALA A 431 10.53 -17.82 26.58
N PRO A 432 10.55 -18.45 25.40
CA PRO A 432 9.68 -19.59 25.08
C PRO A 432 10.15 -20.92 25.68
N THR A 433 9.20 -21.77 26.08
CA THR A 433 9.35 -23.20 26.37
C THR A 433 9.22 -24.04 25.09
N MET A 434 10.20 -24.91 24.83
CA MET A 434 10.37 -25.67 23.59
C MET A 434 9.60 -27.01 23.61
N MET A 435 8.39 -27.09 23.06
CA MET A 435 7.75 -28.38 22.70
C MET A 435 6.75 -28.19 21.55
N GLY A 436 6.60 -29.21 20.69
CA GLY A 436 5.62 -29.32 19.58
C GLY A 436 4.27 -29.90 20.05
N ALA A 437 3.19 -29.68 19.28
CA ALA A 437 1.83 -30.08 19.66
C ALA A 437 1.60 -31.60 19.49
N ASN A 438 1.11 -32.27 20.56
CA ASN A 438 0.81 -33.71 20.56
C ASN A 438 -0.67 -34.02 20.92
N SER A 439 -1.57 -33.05 20.95
CA SER A 439 -3.00 -33.28 21.26
C SER A 439 -3.81 -33.50 19.99
N LYS A 440 -4.39 -34.69 19.78
CA LYS A 440 -5.35 -34.89 18.68
C LYS A 440 -6.71 -34.39 19.12
N LEU A 441 -7.08 -33.22 18.64
CA LEU A 441 -8.41 -32.69 18.82
C LEU A 441 -9.42 -33.40 17.86
N PRO A 442 -10.67 -33.70 18.27
CA PRO A 442 -11.55 -34.69 17.61
C PRO A 442 -12.25 -34.27 16.30
N TYR A 443 -11.81 -33.22 15.60
CA TYR A 443 -12.50 -32.63 14.43
C TYR A 443 -11.54 -32.33 13.27
N LEU A 444 -12.02 -32.51 12.04
CA LEU A 444 -11.23 -32.31 10.82
C LEU A 444 -11.03 -30.82 10.49
N THR A 445 -9.81 -30.48 10.06
CA THR A 445 -9.38 -29.17 9.53
C THR A 445 -10.05 -28.74 8.21
N THR A 446 -10.95 -29.56 7.66
CA THR A 446 -11.66 -29.33 6.38
C THR A 446 -12.72 -28.23 6.42
N THR A 447 -13.05 -27.69 7.59
CA THR A 447 -14.08 -26.64 7.75
C THR A 447 -13.57 -25.21 7.52
N LEU A 448 -12.25 -24.98 7.52
CA LEU A 448 -11.65 -23.66 7.30
C LEU A 448 -11.34 -23.46 5.79
N SER A 449 -11.52 -22.27 5.23
CA SER A 449 -11.16 -21.97 3.83
C SER A 449 -9.65 -21.71 3.67
N ASP A 450 -9.07 -21.99 2.50
CA ASP A 450 -7.65 -21.71 2.19
C ASP A 450 -7.40 -20.33 1.57
N ASP A 451 -8.39 -19.44 1.67
CA ASP A 451 -8.41 -18.09 1.09
C ASP A 451 -7.38 -17.14 1.71
N THR A 452 -7.04 -17.32 2.99
CA THR A 452 -6.09 -16.46 3.72
C THR A 452 -4.85 -17.20 4.20
N LEU A 453 -3.72 -16.48 4.31
CA LEU A 453 -2.48 -17.01 4.91
C LEU A 453 -2.73 -17.52 6.33
N ASP A 454 -3.47 -16.75 7.13
CA ASP A 454 -3.78 -17.09 8.52
C ASP A 454 -4.55 -18.42 8.59
N ASN A 455 -5.57 -18.62 7.74
CA ASN A 455 -6.32 -19.88 7.73
C ASN A 455 -5.43 -21.07 7.31
N ARG A 456 -4.57 -20.91 6.29
CA ARG A 456 -3.64 -21.95 5.86
C ARG A 456 -2.63 -22.31 6.97
N LEU A 457 -2.11 -21.31 7.68
CA LEU A 457 -1.21 -21.50 8.82
C LEU A 457 -1.91 -22.25 9.96
N ILE A 458 -3.13 -21.85 10.32
CA ILE A 458 -3.94 -22.50 11.37
C ILE A 458 -4.17 -23.98 11.04
N LYS A 459 -4.51 -24.29 9.78
CA LYS A 459 -4.67 -25.68 9.33
C LYS A 459 -3.37 -26.46 9.44
N ARG A 460 -2.25 -25.91 8.97
CA ARG A 460 -0.95 -26.60 9.05
C ARG A 460 -0.52 -26.85 10.49
N VAL A 461 -0.75 -25.92 11.41
CA VAL A 461 -0.50 -26.14 12.84
C VAL A 461 -1.40 -27.25 13.38
N ALA A 462 -2.70 -27.23 13.07
CA ALA A 462 -3.65 -28.23 13.55
C ALA A 462 -3.41 -29.64 12.98
N ASN A 463 -2.94 -29.74 11.74
CA ASN A 463 -2.56 -30.99 11.10
C ASN A 463 -1.21 -31.54 11.61
N GLY A 464 -0.42 -30.72 12.31
CA GLY A 464 0.95 -31.05 12.68
C GLY A 464 1.98 -30.86 11.57
N ASP A 465 1.59 -30.22 10.45
CA ASP A 465 2.47 -29.89 9.32
C ASP A 465 3.41 -28.71 9.63
N ALA A 466 3.07 -27.89 10.63
CA ALA A 466 3.91 -26.79 11.14
C ALA A 466 4.27 -27.00 12.62
N PRO A 467 5.04 -28.06 12.96
CA PRO A 467 5.33 -28.42 14.36
C PRO A 467 6.29 -27.43 15.03
N TYR A 468 7.05 -26.69 14.24
CA TYR A 468 8.10 -25.82 14.73
C TYR A 468 8.30 -24.55 13.89
N PHE A 469 8.26 -24.68 12.57
CA PHE A 469 8.51 -23.58 11.62
C PHE A 469 7.49 -23.65 10.47
N ASP A 470 7.18 -22.51 9.86
CA ASP A 470 6.29 -22.42 8.71
C ASP A 470 6.93 -21.60 7.59
N ALA A 471 7.23 -22.23 6.46
CA ALA A 471 7.96 -21.60 5.37
C ALA A 471 7.16 -20.49 4.65
N GLU A 472 5.84 -20.62 4.57
CA GLU A 472 4.99 -19.62 3.92
C GLU A 472 4.90 -18.35 4.77
N LEU A 473 4.69 -18.49 6.07
CA LEU A 473 4.69 -17.38 7.04
C LEU A 473 6.04 -16.66 7.04
N PHE A 474 7.15 -17.41 7.06
CA PHE A 474 8.48 -16.80 6.99
C PHE A 474 8.67 -15.97 5.73
N LYS A 475 8.26 -16.48 4.56
CA LYS A 475 8.37 -15.73 3.30
C LYS A 475 7.50 -14.47 3.33
N PHE A 476 6.26 -14.58 3.79
CA PHE A 476 5.38 -13.42 3.96
C PHE A 476 6.02 -12.31 4.81
N ILE A 477 6.56 -12.65 5.98
CA ILE A 477 7.19 -11.68 6.89
C ILE A 477 8.47 -11.11 6.28
N SER A 478 9.36 -11.97 5.77
CA SER A 478 10.67 -11.56 5.27
C SER A 478 10.57 -10.73 3.99
N ASP A 479 9.72 -11.11 3.04
CA ASP A 479 9.50 -10.34 1.81
C ASP A 479 8.95 -8.95 2.11
N ASP A 480 7.99 -8.83 3.03
CA ASP A 480 7.42 -7.54 3.44
C ASP A 480 8.48 -6.63 4.07
N LEU A 481 9.30 -7.15 4.99
CA LEU A 481 10.36 -6.38 5.65
C LEU A 481 11.52 -6.02 4.72
N LEU A 482 11.93 -6.93 3.81
CA LEU A 482 12.95 -6.64 2.80
C LEU A 482 12.48 -5.56 1.82
N ASN A 483 11.21 -5.62 1.41
CA ASN A 483 10.61 -4.58 0.58
C ASN A 483 10.66 -3.20 1.26
N ALA A 484 10.51 -3.14 2.59
CA ALA A 484 10.62 -1.89 3.36
C ALA A 484 12.00 -1.24 3.18
N ILE A 485 13.09 -2.00 3.30
CA ILE A 485 14.46 -1.46 3.20
C ILE A 485 14.90 -1.27 1.75
N HIS A 486 14.47 -2.14 0.83
CA HIS A 486 14.77 -2.02 -0.60
C HIS A 486 14.15 -0.75 -1.19
N LYS A 487 12.98 -0.31 -0.72
CA LYS A 487 12.38 0.98 -1.10
C LYS A 487 13.24 2.20 -0.71
N VAL A 488 14.18 2.05 0.22
CA VAL A 488 15.11 3.13 0.60
C VAL A 488 16.38 3.04 -0.23
N PHE A 489 16.97 1.85 -0.31
CA PHE A 489 18.28 1.64 -0.96
C PHE A 489 18.22 1.48 -2.48
N LYS A 490 17.06 1.15 -3.07
CA LYS A 490 16.87 1.02 -4.54
C LYS A 490 16.23 2.25 -5.20
N ARG A 491 15.97 3.37 -4.49
CA ARG A 491 15.41 4.59 -5.11
C ARG A 491 16.38 5.10 -6.19
N PRO A 492 16.03 5.00 -7.48
CA PRO A 492 16.79 5.71 -8.51
C PRO A 492 16.37 7.19 -8.39
N ILE A 493 17.32 8.07 -8.17
CA ILE A 493 17.07 9.51 -8.35
C ILE A 493 16.88 9.71 -9.86
N LYS A 494 15.62 9.91 -10.31
CA LYS A 494 15.37 10.43 -11.66
C LYS A 494 16.07 11.79 -11.76
N ASN A 495 16.95 11.93 -12.76
CA ASN A 495 17.73 13.14 -13.11
C ASN A 495 19.06 13.38 -12.39
N ALA A 496 19.93 12.36 -12.26
CA ALA A 496 21.37 12.63 -12.11
C ALA A 496 22.20 11.64 -12.92
N ALA A 497 23.07 12.14 -13.79
CA ALA A 497 24.16 11.38 -14.42
C ALA A 497 25.24 10.91 -13.42
N TYR A 498 24.91 10.92 -12.12
CA TYR A 498 25.74 10.55 -11.00
C TYR A 498 24.91 9.68 -10.06
N THR A 499 25.31 8.42 -9.86
CA THR A 499 24.77 7.54 -8.82
C THR A 499 25.17 8.08 -7.45
N TYR A 500 24.32 8.91 -6.85
CA TYR A 500 24.56 9.54 -5.53
C TYR A 500 24.43 8.57 -4.34
N ASP A 501 23.89 7.37 -4.56
CA ASP A 501 23.58 6.38 -3.52
C ASP A 501 24.40 5.08 -3.70
N ASN A 502 25.74 5.20 -3.79
CA ASN A 502 26.62 4.04 -3.63
C ASN A 502 26.76 3.72 -2.12
N PHE A 503 25.74 3.09 -1.56
CA PHE A 503 25.80 2.52 -0.21
C PHE A 503 26.71 1.29 -0.23
N ASP A 504 27.43 1.07 0.88
CA ASP A 504 28.27 -0.12 1.01
C ASP A 504 27.38 -1.38 0.88
N PRO A 505 27.60 -2.22 -0.15
CA PRO A 505 26.83 -3.45 -0.33
C PRO A 505 26.88 -4.37 0.89
N ALA A 506 27.99 -4.38 1.62
CA ALA A 506 28.15 -5.17 2.83
C ALA A 506 27.20 -4.71 3.94
N PHE A 507 27.02 -3.39 4.08
CA PHE A 507 26.10 -2.79 5.04
C PHE A 507 24.64 -3.13 4.74
N VAL A 508 24.22 -3.02 3.48
CA VAL A 508 22.85 -3.38 3.07
C VAL A 508 22.61 -4.87 3.26
N THR A 509 23.56 -5.72 2.86
CA THR A 509 23.48 -7.18 3.03
C THR A 509 23.40 -7.58 4.51
N ALA A 510 24.09 -6.84 5.40
CA ALA A 510 23.99 -7.03 6.85
C ALA A 510 22.57 -6.79 7.37
N MET A 511 21.92 -5.73 6.88
CA MET A 511 20.53 -5.41 7.23
C MET A 511 19.56 -6.47 6.70
N GLU A 512 19.74 -6.93 5.46
CA GLU A 512 18.96 -8.04 4.89
C GLU A 512 19.09 -9.30 5.74
N GLN A 513 20.32 -9.69 6.10
CA GLN A 513 20.57 -10.85 6.96
C GLN A 513 19.89 -10.71 8.33
N ASN A 514 19.92 -9.52 8.93
CA ASN A 514 19.23 -9.25 10.17
C ASN A 514 17.71 -9.37 10.05
N LEU A 515 17.12 -8.94 8.93
CA LEU A 515 15.69 -9.09 8.68
C LEU A 515 15.29 -10.56 8.48
N PHE A 516 16.13 -11.38 7.86
CA PHE A 516 15.90 -12.83 7.82
C PHE A 516 15.91 -13.44 9.22
N HIS A 517 16.85 -13.04 10.08
CA HIS A 517 16.88 -13.49 11.48
C HIS A 517 15.65 -13.05 12.25
N PHE A 518 15.23 -11.79 12.10
CA PHE A 518 14.04 -11.27 12.76
C PHE A 518 12.78 -12.01 12.28
N SER A 519 12.66 -12.23 10.97
CA SER A 519 11.52 -12.94 10.37
C SER A 519 11.45 -14.39 10.84
N ALA A 520 12.61 -15.07 10.93
CA ALA A 520 12.69 -16.42 11.46
C ALA A 520 12.30 -16.47 12.94
N ALA A 521 12.82 -15.54 13.75
CA ALA A 521 12.47 -15.44 15.16
C ALA A 521 10.97 -15.21 15.36
N LYS A 522 10.36 -14.34 14.54
CA LYS A 522 8.92 -14.06 14.56
C LYS A 522 8.10 -15.27 14.18
N THR A 523 8.47 -15.93 13.07
CA THR A 523 7.81 -17.16 12.59
C THR A 523 7.80 -18.24 13.67
N LEU A 524 8.96 -18.49 14.30
CA LEU A 524 9.08 -19.46 15.38
C LEU A 524 8.19 -19.11 16.58
N ALA A 525 8.17 -17.84 16.98
CA ALA A 525 7.36 -17.39 18.11
C ALA A 525 5.85 -17.54 17.84
N GLU A 526 5.40 -17.20 16.64
CA GLU A 526 4.01 -17.32 16.23
C GLU A 526 3.57 -18.79 16.15
N VAL A 527 4.34 -19.63 15.45
CA VAL A 527 4.06 -21.07 15.35
C VAL A 527 4.06 -21.73 16.72
N GLN A 528 5.00 -21.36 17.62
CA GLN A 528 5.00 -21.88 18.99
C GLN A 528 3.76 -21.45 19.77
N LYS A 529 3.33 -20.20 19.63
CA LYS A 529 2.15 -19.71 20.33
C LYS A 529 0.87 -20.34 19.81
N LEU A 530 0.76 -20.54 18.49
CA LEU A 530 -0.33 -21.31 17.89
C LEU A 530 -0.34 -22.75 18.38
N ASN A 531 0.81 -23.41 18.41
CA ASN A 531 0.94 -24.76 18.98
C ASN A 531 0.54 -24.82 20.47
N GLN A 532 0.85 -23.79 21.26
CA GLN A 532 0.40 -23.69 22.66
C GLN A 532 -1.12 -23.50 22.77
N LEU A 533 -1.72 -22.66 21.91
CA LEU A 533 -3.17 -22.46 21.86
C LEU A 533 -3.87 -23.77 21.48
N TYR A 534 -3.34 -24.48 20.49
CA TYR A 534 -3.88 -25.76 20.06
C TYR A 534 -3.88 -26.81 21.18
N ARG A 535 -2.79 -26.90 21.96
CA ARG A 535 -2.74 -27.81 23.13
C ARG A 535 -3.72 -27.46 24.25
N LYS A 536 -4.06 -26.17 24.39
CA LYS A 536 -4.92 -25.68 25.49
C LYS A 536 -6.40 -25.69 25.11
N ALA A 537 -6.71 -25.59 23.82
CA ALA A 537 -8.07 -25.56 23.33
C ALA A 537 -8.80 -26.87 23.60
N LYS A 538 -10.10 -26.78 23.91
CA LYS A 538 -11.00 -27.92 24.09
C LYS A 538 -11.68 -28.29 22.76
N SER A 539 -11.97 -27.29 21.92
CA SER A 539 -12.61 -27.44 20.60
C SER A 539 -11.80 -26.81 19.44
N PHE A 540 -12.13 -27.16 18.18
CA PHE A 540 -11.42 -26.65 16.99
C PHE A 540 -11.80 -25.20 16.84
N GLU A 541 -13.08 -24.95 17.09
CA GLU A 541 -13.71 -23.66 17.03
C GLU A 541 -13.05 -22.73 18.04
N GLU A 542 -12.78 -23.22 19.27
CA GLU A 542 -12.03 -22.47 20.28
C GLU A 542 -10.59 -22.19 19.83
N PHE A 543 -9.87 -23.22 19.35
CA PHE A 543 -8.53 -23.04 18.82
C PHE A 543 -8.50 -22.02 17.68
N THR A 544 -9.39 -22.16 16.70
CA THR A 544 -9.47 -21.34 15.49
C THR A 544 -9.78 -19.89 15.85
N ALA A 545 -10.74 -19.64 16.74
CA ALA A 545 -11.09 -18.29 17.16
C ALA A 545 -9.91 -17.58 17.85
N GLU A 546 -9.22 -18.26 18.76
CA GLU A 546 -8.04 -17.70 19.43
C GLU A 546 -6.83 -17.56 18.49
N ALA A 547 -6.64 -18.53 17.60
CA ALA A 547 -5.59 -18.50 16.60
C ALA A 547 -5.78 -17.36 15.58
N GLN A 548 -7.00 -17.10 15.12
CA GLN A 548 -7.30 -15.97 14.23
C GLN A 548 -7.03 -14.62 14.90
N LYS A 549 -7.38 -14.46 16.18
CA LYS A 549 -7.02 -13.25 16.96
C LYS A 549 -5.50 -13.08 17.06
N LEU A 550 -4.77 -14.17 17.31
CA LEU A 550 -3.31 -14.17 17.39
C LEU A 550 -2.68 -13.78 16.05
N CYS A 551 -3.05 -14.46 14.96
CA CYS A 551 -2.54 -14.20 13.61
C CYS A 551 -2.85 -12.77 13.17
N GLY A 552 -4.08 -12.28 13.42
CA GLY A 552 -4.45 -10.89 13.13
C GLY A 552 -3.57 -9.87 13.84
N LYS A 553 -3.12 -10.17 15.06
CA LYS A 553 -2.19 -9.31 15.81
C LYS A 553 -0.77 -9.37 15.23
N PHE A 554 -0.23 -10.57 14.99
CA PHE A 554 1.12 -10.80 14.47
C PHE A 554 1.29 -10.30 13.03
N ASN A 555 0.40 -10.74 12.13
CA ASN A 555 0.55 -10.63 10.68
C ASN A 555 -0.08 -9.36 10.11
N LYS A 556 -0.88 -8.62 10.88
CA LYS A 556 -1.45 -7.33 10.45
C LYS A 556 -0.93 -6.17 11.28
N VAL A 557 -1.24 -6.13 12.57
CA VAL A 557 -0.97 -4.97 13.41
C VAL A 557 0.52 -4.79 13.71
N TRP A 558 1.19 -5.88 14.12
CA TRP A 558 2.61 -5.87 14.43
C TRP A 558 3.46 -5.82 13.17
N GLN A 559 3.11 -6.62 12.15
CA GLN A 559 3.78 -6.58 10.85
C GLN A 559 3.81 -5.15 10.27
N ARG A 560 2.69 -4.42 10.29
CA ARG A 560 2.66 -3.00 9.85
C ARG A 560 3.62 -2.12 10.66
N THR A 561 3.70 -2.33 11.97
CA THR A 561 4.57 -1.54 12.85
C THR A 561 6.05 -1.82 12.61
N GLU A 562 6.38 -3.09 12.37
CA GLU A 562 7.72 -3.55 12.05
C GLU A 562 8.16 -3.07 10.68
N TYR A 563 7.30 -3.17 9.67
CA TYR A 563 7.52 -2.63 8.33
C TYR A 563 7.86 -1.14 8.38
N GLU A 564 7.02 -0.32 9.03
CA GLU A 564 7.24 1.12 9.14
C GLU A 564 8.55 1.44 9.89
N THR A 565 8.86 0.67 10.94
CA THR A 565 10.10 0.84 11.73
C THR A 565 11.33 0.42 10.91
N ALA A 566 11.24 -0.65 10.11
CA ALA A 566 12.32 -1.09 9.23
C ALA A 566 12.63 -0.04 8.16
N ASN A 567 11.60 0.52 7.51
CA ASN A 567 11.75 1.59 6.54
C ASN A 567 12.41 2.83 7.16
N LEU A 568 11.91 3.30 8.32
CA LEU A 568 12.46 4.49 9.00
C LEU A 568 13.91 4.26 9.49
N THR A 569 14.23 3.04 9.93
CA THR A 569 15.59 2.66 10.33
C THR A 569 16.53 2.71 9.12
N ALA A 570 16.11 2.16 7.97
CA ALA A 570 16.88 2.22 6.74
C ALA A 570 17.06 3.67 6.24
N GLU A 571 16.02 4.50 6.29
CA GLU A 571 16.12 5.93 5.92
C GLU A 571 17.11 6.69 6.82
N ALA A 572 17.07 6.44 8.13
CA ALA A 572 17.99 7.06 9.08
C ALA A 572 19.44 6.57 8.89
N ALA A 573 19.62 5.27 8.65
CA ALA A 573 20.93 4.69 8.36
C ALA A 573 21.53 5.24 7.05
N ALA A 574 20.72 5.32 6.00
CA ALA A 574 21.10 5.92 4.72
C ALA A 574 21.47 7.40 4.89
N ASN A 575 20.69 8.14 5.70
CA ASN A 575 21.01 9.53 6.04
C ASN A 575 22.36 9.63 6.75
N TYR A 576 22.61 8.83 7.77
CA TYR A 576 23.89 8.80 8.48
C TYR A 576 25.07 8.56 7.53
N GLN A 577 24.97 7.53 6.67
CA GLN A 577 26.01 7.19 5.70
C GLN A 577 26.30 8.34 4.72
N ARG A 578 25.28 9.11 4.33
CA ARG A 578 25.47 10.33 3.52
C ARG A 578 26.11 11.47 4.31
N LEU A 579 25.73 11.66 5.58
CA LEU A 579 26.24 12.76 6.40
C LEU A 579 27.68 12.55 6.84
N ILE A 580 28.06 11.32 7.21
CA ILE A 580 29.42 11.02 7.70
C ILE A 580 30.47 11.20 6.59
N LYS A 581 30.13 10.86 5.34
CA LYS A 581 30.98 11.14 4.15
C LYS A 581 31.22 12.64 3.93
N LYS A 582 30.37 13.51 4.49
CA LYS A 582 30.44 14.98 4.38
C LYS A 582 30.88 15.66 5.68
N ALA A 583 31.37 14.91 6.66
CA ALA A 583 31.74 15.43 7.99
C ALA A 583 32.75 16.59 7.94
N ASN A 584 33.66 16.60 6.96
CA ASN A 584 34.63 17.70 6.81
C ASN A 584 33.97 19.04 6.46
N ARG A 585 32.87 19.02 5.68
CA ARG A 585 32.13 20.21 5.26
C ARG A 585 31.03 20.60 6.25
N PHE A 586 30.42 19.62 6.90
CA PHE A 586 29.37 19.80 7.89
C PHE A 586 29.77 19.13 9.22
N PRO A 587 30.62 19.79 10.04
CA PRO A 587 31.18 19.19 11.25
C PRO A 587 30.19 19.12 12.41
N TYR A 588 29.01 19.73 12.29
CA TYR A 588 27.96 19.71 13.30
C TYR A 588 26.67 19.14 12.73
N TRP A 589 25.90 18.47 13.58
CA TRP A 589 24.60 17.88 13.26
C TRP A 589 23.54 18.37 14.24
N GLN A 590 22.32 18.57 13.75
CA GLN A 590 21.17 18.93 14.57
C GLN A 590 20.11 17.82 14.58
N TYR A 591 19.63 17.47 15.77
CA TYR A 591 18.50 16.57 15.94
C TYR A 591 17.18 17.29 15.64
N VAL A 592 16.36 16.74 14.74
CA VAL A 592 15.12 17.35 14.27
C VAL A 592 13.98 16.35 14.34
N THR A 593 12.91 16.72 15.05
CA THR A 593 11.69 15.92 15.12
C THR A 593 10.79 16.15 13.89
N ALA A 594 9.74 15.34 13.74
CA ALA A 594 8.76 15.52 12.66
C ALA A 594 7.90 16.79 12.83
N GLY A 595 7.90 17.42 14.02
CA GLY A 595 7.18 18.68 14.28
C GLY A 595 5.66 18.58 14.47
N ASP A 596 5.07 17.37 14.44
CA ASP A 596 3.63 17.17 14.60
C ASP A 596 3.22 16.67 16.00
N GLU A 597 1.91 16.60 16.25
CA GLU A 597 1.32 16.14 17.52
C GLU A 597 1.67 14.69 17.89
N LYS A 598 2.13 13.89 16.93
CA LYS A 598 2.51 12.48 17.13
C LYS A 598 3.97 12.33 17.54
N VAL A 599 4.76 13.41 17.57
CA VAL A 599 6.11 13.39 18.14
C VAL A 599 5.99 13.20 19.65
N ARG A 600 6.61 12.11 20.14
CA ARG A 600 6.67 11.79 21.57
C ARG A 600 7.40 12.89 22.35
N GLU A 601 6.94 13.16 23.57
CA GLU A 601 7.45 14.25 24.40
C GLU A 601 8.96 14.10 24.67
N GLU A 602 9.42 12.87 24.90
CA GLU A 602 10.84 12.56 25.07
C GLU A 602 11.70 12.95 23.87
N HIS A 603 11.17 12.84 22.64
CA HIS A 603 11.90 13.24 21.44
C HIS A 603 11.86 14.75 21.23
N ARG A 604 10.81 15.44 21.71
CA ARG A 604 10.71 16.91 21.67
C ARG A 604 11.80 17.56 22.50
N LYS A 605 12.17 16.96 23.64
CA LYS A 605 13.29 17.41 24.48
C LYS A 605 14.64 17.40 23.75
N LEU A 606 14.81 16.52 22.76
CA LEU A 606 16.01 16.46 21.92
C LEU A 606 15.92 17.37 20.69
N ASN A 607 14.76 17.95 20.40
CA ASN A 607 14.59 18.78 19.21
C ASN A 607 15.46 20.03 19.29
N GLY A 608 16.32 20.23 18.30
CA GLY A 608 17.20 21.39 18.22
C GLY A 608 18.59 21.17 18.82
N VAL A 609 18.85 20.05 19.51
CA VAL A 609 20.18 19.68 20.02
C VAL A 609 21.21 19.68 18.89
N ILE A 610 22.30 20.42 19.05
CA ILE A 610 23.42 20.52 18.09
C ILE A 610 24.67 19.90 18.72
N LEU A 611 25.25 18.89 18.05
CA LEU A 611 26.45 18.21 18.50
C LEU A 611 27.45 18.06 17.35
N GLU A 612 28.73 17.96 17.68
CA GLU A 612 29.77 17.58 16.72
C GLU A 612 29.50 16.19 16.13
N VAL A 613 29.88 15.99 14.86
CA VAL A 613 29.68 14.73 14.14
C VAL A 613 30.28 13.52 14.87
N LYS A 614 31.41 13.72 15.56
CA LYS A 614 32.13 12.67 16.29
C LYS A 614 31.76 12.58 17.78
N ASP A 615 30.79 13.37 18.25
CA ASP A 615 30.36 13.31 19.66
C ASP A 615 29.77 11.91 19.96
N PRO A 616 30.23 11.21 21.00
CA PRO A 616 29.79 9.85 21.32
C PRO A 616 28.31 9.76 21.68
N ARG A 617 27.65 10.89 22.02
CA ARG A 617 26.20 10.92 22.26
C ARG A 617 25.41 10.50 21.03
N TRP A 618 25.91 10.76 19.81
CA TRP A 618 25.28 10.27 18.57
C TRP A 618 25.25 8.75 18.47
N ASP A 619 26.05 8.02 19.25
CA ASP A 619 25.97 6.56 19.25
C ASP A 619 24.75 6.02 19.98
N LYS A 620 24.09 6.88 20.76
CA LYS A 620 22.96 6.56 21.64
C LYS A 620 21.64 7.19 21.19
N ILE A 621 21.66 8.43 20.71
CA ILE A 621 20.44 9.20 20.40
C ILE A 621 20.15 9.37 18.91
N TYR A 622 20.95 8.79 18.01
CA TYR A 622 20.70 8.95 16.57
C TYR A 622 19.41 8.20 16.19
N PRO A 623 18.39 8.87 15.61
CA PRO A 623 17.11 8.26 15.28
C PRO A 623 17.23 6.99 14.43
N PRO A 624 16.31 6.02 14.55
CA PRO A 624 15.08 6.09 15.32
C PRO A 624 15.26 5.70 16.79
N ASN A 625 14.72 6.52 17.70
CA ASN A 625 14.78 6.32 19.16
C ASN A 625 13.55 5.57 19.72
N GLY A 626 12.83 4.85 18.86
CA GLY A 626 11.64 4.10 19.23
C GLY A 626 10.88 3.59 18.00
N TRP A 627 9.91 2.71 18.24
CA TRP A 627 9.01 2.20 17.19
C TRP A 627 8.36 3.36 16.41
N LYS A 628 8.34 3.28 15.08
CA LYS A 628 7.78 4.34 14.20
C LYS A 628 8.34 5.75 14.45
N CYS A 629 9.57 5.88 14.96
CA CYS A 629 10.17 7.20 15.19
C CYS A 629 10.51 7.88 13.86
N ARG A 630 9.92 9.06 13.62
CA ARG A 630 10.10 9.88 12.41
C ARG A 630 11.09 11.04 12.59
N CYS A 631 11.90 10.99 13.65
CA CYS A 631 12.93 12.00 13.87
C CYS A 631 14.10 11.78 12.89
N ARG A 632 14.82 12.85 12.57
CA ARG A 632 15.94 12.85 11.63
C ARG A 632 17.07 13.73 12.14
N VAL A 633 18.22 13.62 11.49
CA VAL A 633 19.38 14.47 11.75
C VAL A 633 19.69 15.26 10.50
N LYS A 634 19.89 16.57 10.65
CA LYS A 634 20.31 17.45 9.54
C LYS A 634 21.74 17.95 9.76
N PRO A 635 22.53 18.12 8.69
CA PRO A 635 23.87 18.70 8.77
C PRO A 635 23.82 20.21 8.98
N LEU A 636 24.84 20.75 9.65
CA LEU A 636 25.07 22.18 9.86
C LEU A 636 26.50 22.58 9.49
N LEU A 637 26.67 23.80 9.00
CA LEU A 637 27.95 24.45 8.72
C LEU A 637 28.60 24.95 10.01
N ARG A 638 29.91 25.25 9.94
CA ARG A 638 30.67 25.75 11.10
C ARG A 638 30.11 27.04 11.69
N ASN A 639 29.61 27.94 10.86
CA ASN A 639 29.04 29.23 11.28
C ASN A 639 27.62 29.13 11.85
N GLU A 640 26.95 27.98 11.68
CA GLU A 640 25.60 27.73 12.20
C GLU A 640 25.62 27.15 13.63
N ALA A 641 26.81 26.79 14.15
CA ALA A 641 27.00 26.30 15.50
C ALA A 641 27.95 27.23 16.26
N ASN A 642 27.67 27.48 17.55
CA ASN A 642 28.57 28.19 18.44
C ASN A 642 28.89 27.29 19.65
N GLU A 643 30.04 27.53 20.30
CA GLU A 643 30.53 26.68 21.39
C GLU A 643 29.56 26.62 22.59
N SER A 644 28.87 27.74 22.88
CA SER A 644 27.90 27.82 23.96
C SER A 644 26.70 26.87 23.74
N ILE A 645 26.11 26.88 22.53
CA ILE A 645 24.99 26.02 22.16
C ILE A 645 25.40 24.55 22.13
N ILE A 646 26.63 24.24 21.71
CA ILE A 646 27.14 22.87 21.72
C ILE A 646 27.25 22.36 23.16
N LYS A 647 27.82 23.16 24.07
CA LYS A 647 27.94 22.80 25.49
C LYS A 647 26.58 22.65 26.16
N GLU A 648 25.64 23.53 25.88
CA GLU A 648 24.24 23.44 26.35
C GLU A 648 23.55 22.18 25.79
N SER A 649 23.76 21.89 24.50
CA SER A 649 23.22 20.69 23.84
C SER A 649 23.77 19.41 24.46
N GLN A 650 25.06 19.36 24.78
CA GLN A 650 25.68 18.24 25.48
C GLN A 650 25.04 18.03 26.85
N GLN A 651 24.86 19.09 27.64
CA GLN A 651 24.20 19.02 28.94
C GLN A 651 22.73 18.58 28.83
N THR A 652 22.00 19.05 27.81
CA THR A 652 20.62 18.62 27.55
C THR A 652 20.55 17.11 27.29
N VAL A 653 21.48 16.58 26.50
CA VAL A 653 21.53 15.14 26.21
C VAL A 653 21.98 14.33 27.43
N ASP A 654 22.93 14.83 28.22
CA ASP A 654 23.37 14.15 29.44
C ASP A 654 22.23 14.05 30.47
N LYS A 655 21.47 15.15 30.66
CA LYS A 655 20.23 15.14 31.46
C LYS A 655 19.19 14.19 30.88
N PHE A 656 19.08 14.10 29.55
CA PHE A 656 18.19 13.13 28.92
C PHE A 656 18.61 11.69 29.25
N PHE A 657 19.90 11.37 29.34
CA PHE A 657 20.37 10.04 29.73
C PHE A 657 20.07 9.67 31.19
N GLU A 658 19.83 10.63 32.06
CA GLU A 658 19.39 10.39 33.45
C GLU A 658 17.87 10.22 33.57
N SER A 659 17.13 10.45 32.47
CA SER A 659 15.67 10.44 32.47
C SER A 659 15.08 9.02 32.45
N LYS A 660 13.83 8.91 32.92
CA LYS A 660 13.04 7.68 32.84
C LYS A 660 12.77 7.30 31.38
N GLU A 661 12.68 8.29 30.50
CA GLU A 661 12.42 8.13 29.08
C GLU A 661 13.61 7.47 28.37
N TRP A 662 14.84 7.88 28.68
CA TRP A 662 16.04 7.17 28.21
C TRP A 662 16.10 5.74 28.73
N THR A 663 15.79 5.54 30.02
CA THR A 663 15.72 4.19 30.60
C THR A 663 14.76 3.27 29.83
N ASN A 664 13.60 3.80 29.39
CA ASN A 664 12.65 3.06 28.55
C ASN A 664 13.17 2.80 27.14
N ALA A 665 13.91 3.73 26.55
CA ALA A 665 14.52 3.57 25.23
C ALA A 665 15.60 2.47 25.24
N VAL A 666 16.44 2.44 26.28
CA VAL A 666 17.43 1.38 26.52
C VAL A 666 16.74 0.03 26.74
N ALA A 667 15.70 -0.02 27.55
CA ALA A 667 14.93 -1.25 27.78
C ALA A 667 14.25 -1.77 26.50
N SER A 668 13.91 -0.88 25.58
CA SER A 668 13.36 -1.21 24.26
C SER A 668 14.45 -1.42 23.20
N HIS A 669 15.72 -1.30 23.59
CA HIS A 669 16.91 -1.42 22.75
C HIS A 669 16.91 -0.50 21.52
N PHE A 670 16.56 0.78 21.71
CA PHE A 670 16.75 1.84 20.70
C PHE A 670 17.92 2.77 21.05
N ASP A 671 18.80 2.34 21.94
CA ASP A 671 19.96 3.06 22.49
C ASP A 671 21.23 2.93 21.62
N HIS A 672 21.05 2.87 20.30
CA HIS A 672 22.14 2.66 19.33
C HIS A 672 21.99 3.57 18.12
N ASN A 673 23.06 3.66 17.32
CA ASN A 673 23.04 4.37 16.05
C ASN A 673 22.80 3.41 14.86
N PRO A 674 21.69 3.54 14.12
CA PRO A 674 21.39 2.68 12.97
C PRO A 674 22.33 2.85 11.78
N GLY A 675 22.97 4.01 11.64
CA GLY A 675 23.93 4.24 10.57
C GLY A 675 25.29 3.61 10.81
N LYS A 676 25.68 3.42 12.07
CA LYS A 676 26.90 2.69 12.44
C LYS A 676 26.67 1.18 12.55
N ARG A 677 25.45 0.74 12.85
CA ARG A 677 25.11 -0.68 13.00
C ARG A 677 24.62 -1.27 11.67
N GLY A 678 25.12 -2.46 11.30
CA GLY A 678 24.65 -3.18 10.10
C GLY A 678 23.35 -3.96 10.31
N HIS A 679 22.42 -3.51 11.16
CA HIS A 679 21.20 -4.26 11.48
C HIS A 679 19.99 -3.36 11.74
N VAL A 680 18.78 -3.83 11.44
CA VAL A 680 17.53 -3.10 11.61
C VAL A 680 16.97 -3.27 13.01
N PHE A 681 16.86 -4.51 13.47
CA PHE A 681 16.40 -4.87 14.82
C PHE A 681 17.54 -5.45 15.62
N ASN A 682 17.72 -4.96 16.85
CA ASN A 682 18.71 -5.48 17.77
C ASN A 682 18.37 -6.94 18.14
N ALA A 683 19.37 -7.77 18.44
CA ALA A 683 19.18 -9.16 18.85
C ALA A 683 18.23 -9.33 20.06
N ASN A 684 18.15 -8.32 20.92
CA ASN A 684 17.22 -8.30 22.06
C ASN A 684 15.81 -7.79 21.70
N GLN A 685 15.62 -7.19 20.52
CA GLN A 685 14.30 -6.81 19.97
C GLN A 685 13.68 -7.93 19.13
N MET A 686 14.35 -9.09 19.03
CA MET A 686 13.81 -10.23 18.30
C MET A 686 12.76 -10.95 19.14
N TYR A 687 11.74 -11.48 18.46
CA TYR A 687 10.67 -12.29 19.05
C TYR A 687 11.19 -13.48 19.87
N VAL A 688 12.33 -14.03 19.47
CA VAL A 688 13.12 -14.94 20.28
C VAL A 688 14.35 -14.18 20.75
N LYS A 689 14.43 -13.92 22.06
CA LYS A 689 15.52 -13.12 22.63
C LYS A 689 16.89 -13.73 22.32
N LYS A 690 17.80 -12.92 21.78
CA LYS A 690 19.11 -13.36 21.28
C LYS A 690 18.96 -14.50 20.25
N PHE A 691 17.96 -14.42 19.38
CA PHE A 691 17.81 -15.38 18.30
C PHE A 691 19.09 -15.56 17.48
N PRO A 692 19.85 -14.53 17.06
CA PRO A 692 21.02 -14.72 16.19
C PRO A 692 22.04 -15.67 16.81
N ASN A 693 22.24 -15.54 18.12
CA ASN A 693 23.04 -16.42 18.96
C ASN A 693 22.44 -17.84 19.04
N LYS A 694 21.12 -17.98 19.19
CA LYS A 694 20.46 -19.29 19.31
C LYS A 694 20.02 -19.90 17.98
N ALA A 695 20.24 -19.21 16.88
CA ALA A 695 19.55 -19.44 15.61
C ALA A 695 19.85 -20.84 15.09
N THR A 696 21.11 -21.26 15.12
CA THR A 696 21.51 -22.60 14.73
C THR A 696 20.81 -23.69 15.53
N LYS A 697 20.75 -23.57 16.86
CA LYS A 697 20.12 -24.59 17.72
C LYS A 697 18.63 -24.75 17.40
N LEU A 698 17.97 -23.64 17.09
CA LEU A 698 16.56 -23.61 16.74
C LEU A 698 16.35 -24.12 15.31
N MET A 699 17.16 -23.66 14.37
CA MET A 699 17.02 -23.91 12.94
C MET A 699 17.65 -25.22 12.45
N ASP A 700 18.48 -25.91 13.26
CA ASP A 700 18.99 -27.26 12.95
C ASP A 700 17.86 -28.30 12.80
N LYS A 701 16.68 -28.00 13.36
CA LYS A 701 15.44 -28.76 13.24
C LYS A 701 14.66 -28.48 11.96
N VAL A 702 14.94 -27.36 11.30
CA VAL A 702 14.28 -26.98 10.05
C VAL A 702 15.05 -27.61 8.89
N THR A 703 14.39 -28.54 8.22
CA THR A 703 14.91 -29.39 7.15
C THR A 703 14.30 -28.99 5.80
N PRO A 704 14.80 -29.50 4.67
CA PRO A 704 14.21 -29.22 3.36
C PRO A 704 12.72 -29.54 3.27
N ASP A 705 12.23 -30.54 4.02
CA ASP A 705 10.83 -30.96 4.00
C ASP A 705 9.90 -29.85 4.56
N ASP A 706 10.34 -29.10 5.59
CA ASP A 706 9.61 -27.95 6.14
C ASP A 706 9.46 -26.80 5.10
N TRP A 707 10.31 -26.80 4.07
CA TRP A 707 10.25 -25.87 2.94
C TRP A 707 9.52 -26.44 1.71
N GLY A 708 8.93 -27.64 1.82
CA GLY A 708 8.30 -28.36 0.72
C GLY A 708 9.30 -28.81 -0.36
N LEU A 709 10.54 -29.13 0.03
CA LEU A 709 11.61 -29.55 -0.86
C LEU A 709 11.90 -31.05 -0.70
N LYS A 710 12.47 -31.64 -1.76
CA LYS A 710 13.05 -32.98 -1.66
C LYS A 710 14.20 -32.96 -0.67
N HIS A 711 14.20 -33.87 0.29
CA HIS A 711 15.26 -33.99 1.30
C HIS A 711 16.64 -34.29 0.68
N SER A 712 16.71 -35.29 -0.23
CA SER A 712 17.97 -35.82 -0.72
C SER A 712 18.59 -35.03 -1.89
N TYR A 713 19.81 -34.52 -1.70
CA TYR A 713 20.59 -33.86 -2.75
C TYR A 713 20.90 -34.82 -3.91
N ARG A 714 21.05 -36.12 -3.65
CA ARG A 714 21.32 -37.12 -4.69
C ARG A 714 20.16 -37.30 -5.65
N GLN A 715 18.93 -37.06 -5.19
CA GLN A 715 17.78 -37.04 -6.08
C GLN A 715 17.80 -35.79 -6.96
N LEU A 716 18.12 -34.63 -6.38
CA LEU A 716 18.23 -33.38 -7.13
C LEU A 716 19.33 -33.42 -8.19
N ILE A 717 20.47 -34.07 -7.92
CA ILE A 717 21.52 -34.33 -8.92
C ILE A 717 21.00 -35.23 -10.05
N ARG A 718 20.20 -36.27 -9.73
CA ARG A 718 19.62 -37.17 -10.75
C ARG A 718 18.58 -36.48 -11.62
N ASP A 719 17.84 -35.54 -11.05
CA ASP A 719 16.83 -34.76 -11.77
C ASP A 719 17.45 -33.60 -12.59
N ALA A 720 18.72 -33.26 -12.34
CA ALA A 720 19.41 -32.18 -13.02
C ALA A 720 19.83 -32.57 -14.44
N THR A 721 19.48 -31.72 -15.41
CA THR A 721 19.78 -31.93 -16.84
C THR A 721 20.97 -31.11 -17.33
N LYS A 722 21.44 -30.14 -16.55
CA LYS A 722 22.51 -29.23 -16.93
C LYS A 722 23.88 -29.84 -16.63
N LYS A 723 24.78 -29.84 -17.61
CA LYS A 723 26.19 -30.26 -17.40
C LYS A 723 27.01 -29.12 -16.80
N ALA A 724 27.93 -29.47 -15.89
CA ALA A 724 28.85 -28.51 -15.29
C ALA A 724 29.95 -28.11 -16.30
N SER A 725 30.21 -26.80 -16.41
CA SER A 725 31.32 -26.26 -17.20
C SER A 725 32.64 -26.49 -16.46
N LEU A 726 33.40 -27.52 -16.86
CA LEU A 726 34.67 -27.88 -16.21
C LEU A 726 35.84 -27.08 -16.78
N TYR A 727 36.75 -26.65 -15.92
CA TYR A 727 37.96 -25.93 -16.28
C TYR A 727 39.16 -26.89 -16.43
N GLU A 728 39.86 -26.82 -17.57
CA GLU A 728 40.98 -27.72 -17.90
C GLU A 728 42.37 -27.07 -17.72
N GLY A 729 42.44 -25.78 -17.39
CA GLY A 729 43.70 -25.04 -17.24
C GLY A 729 44.30 -25.11 -15.82
N ASN A 730 45.35 -24.30 -15.59
CA ASN A 730 45.98 -24.20 -14.28
C ASN A 730 45.36 -23.07 -13.43
N ALA A 731 45.41 -23.19 -12.11
CA ALA A 731 44.77 -22.24 -11.21
C ALA A 731 45.42 -20.84 -11.19
N ALA A 732 46.70 -20.73 -11.55
CA ALA A 732 47.41 -19.45 -11.57
C ALA A 732 46.95 -18.59 -12.75
N ASP A 733 46.87 -19.17 -13.95
CA ASP A 733 46.36 -18.52 -15.15
C ASP A 733 44.92 -18.06 -14.95
N TRP A 734 44.09 -18.92 -14.33
CA TRP A 734 42.71 -18.56 -14.02
C TRP A 734 42.63 -17.38 -13.05
N TRP A 735 43.47 -17.35 -12.00
CA TRP A 735 43.54 -16.23 -11.06
C TRP A 735 43.92 -14.93 -11.78
N ASP A 736 44.96 -14.95 -12.60
CA ASP A 736 45.44 -13.75 -13.29
C ASP A 736 44.40 -13.17 -14.27
N LEU A 737 43.53 -14.01 -14.83
CA LEU A 737 42.42 -13.57 -15.68
C LEU A 737 41.27 -12.92 -14.90
N HIS A 738 41.03 -13.32 -13.65
CA HIS A 738 39.82 -12.95 -12.89
C HIS A 738 40.07 -12.01 -11.70
N LYS A 739 41.33 -11.87 -11.24
CA LYS A 739 41.68 -11.00 -10.11
C LYS A 739 41.39 -9.53 -10.40
N LYS A 740 41.10 -8.78 -9.34
CA LYS A 740 41.09 -7.31 -9.34
C LYS A 740 41.86 -6.78 -8.15
N VAL A 741 42.42 -5.59 -8.30
CA VAL A 741 43.06 -4.87 -7.19
C VAL A 741 41.98 -4.09 -6.43
N VAL A 742 41.74 -4.48 -5.18
CA VAL A 742 40.80 -3.82 -4.26
C VAL A 742 41.60 -3.35 -3.06
N GLU A 743 41.54 -2.06 -2.73
CA GLU A 743 42.27 -1.48 -1.60
C GLU A 743 43.80 -1.76 -1.57
N LYS A 744 44.41 -1.90 -2.76
CA LYS A 744 45.84 -2.24 -2.99
C LYS A 744 46.21 -3.71 -2.77
N GLU A 745 45.24 -4.60 -2.60
CA GLU A 745 45.45 -6.06 -2.53
C GLU A 745 44.76 -6.76 -3.71
N GLU A 746 45.33 -7.88 -4.17
CA GLU A 746 44.69 -8.71 -5.18
C GLU A 746 43.58 -9.57 -4.55
N ALA A 747 42.37 -9.46 -5.11
CA ALA A 747 41.22 -10.26 -4.68
C ALA A 747 40.44 -10.78 -5.89
N LEU A 748 39.75 -11.90 -5.71
CA LEU A 748 38.80 -12.46 -6.67
C LEU A 748 37.40 -11.92 -6.37
N PRO A 749 36.83 -11.05 -7.23
CA PRO A 749 35.44 -10.62 -7.13
C PRO A 749 34.50 -11.66 -7.75
N VAL A 750 33.45 -12.01 -7.02
CA VAL A 750 32.40 -12.94 -7.47
C VAL A 750 31.04 -12.32 -7.25
N GLU A 751 30.31 -12.06 -8.32
CA GLU A 751 28.96 -11.49 -8.29
C GLU A 751 27.90 -12.57 -8.08
N ASP A 752 26.92 -12.32 -7.21
CA ASP A 752 25.79 -13.22 -6.96
C ASP A 752 24.50 -12.87 -7.73
N PHE A 753 23.46 -13.68 -7.57
CA PHE A 753 22.14 -13.51 -8.23
C PHE A 753 21.45 -12.17 -7.90
N ALA A 754 21.82 -11.52 -6.80
CA ALA A 754 21.34 -10.22 -6.39
C ALA A 754 22.27 -9.08 -6.83
N LYS A 755 23.26 -9.38 -7.67
CA LYS A 755 24.30 -8.46 -8.17
C LYS A 755 25.23 -7.92 -7.08
N ARG A 756 25.38 -8.65 -5.97
CA ARG A 756 26.30 -8.30 -4.88
C ARG A 756 27.66 -8.93 -5.16
N THR A 757 28.74 -8.16 -4.97
CA THR A 757 30.11 -8.67 -5.18
C THR A 757 30.72 -9.15 -3.88
N TRP A 758 31.17 -10.40 -3.87
CA TRP A 758 31.88 -11.06 -2.79
C TRP A 758 33.36 -11.21 -3.15
N TYR A 759 34.26 -11.08 -2.18
CA TYR A 759 35.71 -11.08 -2.43
C TYR A 759 36.40 -12.25 -1.76
N MET A 760 37.37 -12.85 -2.46
CA MET A 760 38.28 -13.85 -1.89
C MET A 760 39.72 -13.37 -2.07
N ASP A 761 40.52 -13.40 -1.00
CA ASP A 761 41.95 -13.09 -1.06
C ASP A 761 42.76 -14.21 -1.71
N LYS A 762 43.94 -13.87 -2.25
CA LYS A 762 44.82 -14.82 -2.95
C LYS A 762 45.21 -16.01 -2.09
N LYS A 763 45.52 -15.79 -0.80
CA LYS A 763 45.94 -16.85 0.12
C LYS A 763 44.82 -17.87 0.35
N SER A 764 43.57 -17.43 0.44
CA SER A 764 42.38 -18.29 0.51
C SER A 764 42.19 -19.06 -0.80
N PHE A 765 42.32 -18.39 -1.96
CA PHE A 765 42.21 -19.03 -3.27
C PHE A 765 43.26 -20.15 -3.46
N ASP A 766 44.52 -19.88 -3.16
CA ASP A 766 45.61 -20.87 -3.28
C ASP A 766 45.39 -22.05 -2.32
N GLY A 767 44.83 -21.80 -1.13
CA GLY A 767 44.43 -22.85 -0.18
C GLY A 767 43.24 -23.71 -0.64
N HIS A 768 42.54 -23.32 -1.70
CA HIS A 768 41.43 -24.05 -2.31
C HIS A 768 41.80 -24.71 -3.65
N THR A 769 42.89 -24.29 -4.29
CA THR A 769 43.34 -24.79 -5.59
C THR A 769 44.62 -25.62 -5.51
N THR A 770 45.26 -25.70 -4.35
CA THR A 770 46.47 -26.50 -4.11
C THR A 770 46.27 -27.53 -3.01
N ASP A 771 47.15 -28.53 -2.96
CA ASP A 771 47.20 -29.55 -1.90
C ASP A 771 48.08 -29.16 -0.71
N THR A 772 48.48 -27.88 -0.62
CA THR A 772 49.43 -27.38 0.38
C THR A 772 48.96 -27.54 1.83
N LYS A 773 47.65 -27.41 2.08
CA LYS A 773 47.05 -27.55 3.44
C LYS A 773 46.10 -28.72 3.60
N LYS A 774 45.32 -29.03 2.56
CA LYS A 774 44.32 -30.11 2.49
C LYS A 774 44.26 -30.59 1.05
N LYS A 775 43.92 -31.87 0.81
CA LYS A 775 43.71 -32.40 -0.55
C LYS A 775 42.52 -31.70 -1.22
N ARG A 776 42.79 -30.66 -2.00
CA ARG A 776 41.80 -29.72 -2.58
C ARG A 776 42.12 -29.32 -4.01
N ALA A 777 43.27 -29.69 -4.57
CA ALA A 777 43.64 -29.38 -5.96
C ALA A 777 42.59 -29.84 -6.98
N PHE A 778 41.84 -30.91 -6.67
CA PHE A 778 40.72 -31.37 -7.49
C PHE A 778 39.62 -30.30 -7.71
N ARG A 779 39.54 -29.26 -6.88
CA ARG A 779 38.54 -28.18 -7.00
C ARG A 779 38.80 -27.23 -8.16
N THR A 780 40.01 -27.24 -8.71
CA THR A 780 40.41 -26.43 -9.87
C THR A 780 39.53 -26.71 -11.09
N LYS A 781 39.06 -27.95 -11.27
CA LYS A 781 38.15 -28.31 -12.37
C LYS A 781 36.79 -27.60 -12.33
N TYR A 782 36.43 -26.96 -11.21
CA TYR A 782 35.14 -26.28 -11.04
C TYR A 782 35.25 -24.75 -11.04
N LEU A 783 36.42 -24.17 -11.35
CA LEU A 783 36.61 -22.72 -11.28
C LEU A 783 35.59 -21.94 -12.14
N ASP A 784 35.32 -22.40 -13.36
CA ASP A 784 34.36 -21.76 -14.27
C ASP A 784 32.90 -21.90 -13.79
N THR A 785 32.61 -22.89 -12.94
CA THR A 785 31.27 -23.05 -12.35
C THR A 785 30.97 -22.02 -11.26
N ILE A 786 31.99 -21.39 -10.65
CA ILE A 786 31.80 -20.48 -9.51
C ILE A 786 30.89 -19.30 -9.89
N SER A 787 31.18 -18.66 -11.03
CA SER A 787 30.37 -17.52 -11.48
C SER A 787 28.94 -17.93 -11.80
N GLU A 788 28.76 -19.13 -12.37
CA GLU A 788 27.45 -19.67 -12.71
C GLU A 788 26.62 -19.99 -11.45
N VAL A 789 27.20 -20.70 -10.48
CA VAL A 789 26.54 -21.04 -9.20
C VAL A 789 26.12 -19.79 -8.45
N MET A 790 26.96 -18.76 -8.46
CA MET A 790 26.69 -17.53 -7.72
C MET A 790 25.62 -16.67 -8.40
N LYS A 791 25.65 -16.53 -9.73
CA LYS A 791 24.70 -15.69 -10.48
C LYS A 791 23.35 -16.36 -10.75
N ASP A 792 23.33 -17.67 -10.91
CA ASP A 792 22.12 -18.46 -11.18
C ASP A 792 22.06 -19.71 -10.26
N PRO A 793 22.01 -19.54 -8.93
CA PRO A 793 21.85 -20.67 -8.02
C PRO A 793 20.47 -21.33 -8.20
N ASP A 794 20.35 -22.60 -7.84
CA ASP A 794 19.05 -23.26 -7.73
C ASP A 794 18.47 -23.06 -6.32
N GLU A 795 19.33 -23.04 -5.29
CA GLU A 795 18.97 -22.76 -3.90
C GLU A 795 20.00 -21.84 -3.23
N VAL A 796 19.54 -20.95 -2.35
CA VAL A 796 20.41 -20.15 -1.47
C VAL A 796 19.95 -20.29 -0.03
N TRP A 797 20.85 -20.75 0.83
CA TRP A 797 20.58 -20.99 2.25
C TRP A 797 21.40 -20.08 3.14
N LEU A 798 20.81 -19.65 4.25
CA LEU A 798 21.53 -19.05 5.37
C LEU A 798 21.71 -20.11 6.47
N SER A 799 22.94 -20.54 6.67
CA SER A 799 23.31 -21.65 7.56
C SER A 799 24.39 -21.26 8.58
N LYS A 800 24.68 -22.21 9.47
CA LYS A 800 25.69 -22.06 10.54
C LYS A 800 27.10 -22.13 9.98
N ASP A 801 28.02 -21.43 10.63
CA ASP A 801 29.44 -21.62 10.39
C ASP A 801 29.98 -22.80 11.22
N PRO A 802 30.49 -23.88 10.61
CA PRO A 802 31.04 -25.03 11.33
C PRO A 802 32.38 -24.73 12.03
N ASP A 803 33.10 -23.68 11.64
CA ASP A 803 34.41 -23.31 12.18
C ASP A 803 34.33 -22.35 13.39
N MET A 804 33.12 -21.95 13.81
CA MET A 804 32.91 -21.13 15.03
C MET A 804 32.74 -22.03 16.25
N ASP A 805 33.61 -21.85 17.25
CA ASP A 805 33.75 -22.72 18.42
C ASP A 805 32.48 -22.79 19.31
N GLN A 806 32.23 -23.95 19.90
CA GLN A 806 30.98 -24.37 20.57
C GLN A 806 30.61 -23.61 21.87
N THR A 807 31.29 -22.51 22.20
CA THR A 807 31.14 -21.81 23.49
C THR A 807 30.36 -20.50 23.40
N GLN A 808 30.05 -20.01 22.20
CA GLN A 808 29.16 -18.87 21.99
C GLN A 808 28.20 -19.12 20.83
N ASP A 809 27.06 -19.74 21.14
CA ASP A 809 25.78 -19.57 20.43
C ASP A 809 25.92 -19.23 18.92
N ASN A 810 25.91 -20.30 18.11
CA ASN A 810 26.21 -20.36 16.68
C ASN A 810 25.28 -19.49 15.80
N TYR A 811 25.84 -18.44 15.20
CA TYR A 811 25.13 -17.53 14.29
C TYR A 811 24.87 -18.12 12.89
N LEU A 812 23.65 -17.96 12.36
CA LEU A 812 23.33 -18.22 10.96
C LEU A 812 23.88 -17.07 10.08
N ASN A 813 25.12 -17.18 9.62
CA ASN A 813 25.81 -16.11 8.89
C ASN A 813 26.52 -16.57 7.62
N GLN A 814 26.42 -17.86 7.26
CA GLN A 814 26.97 -18.38 6.01
C GLN A 814 25.89 -18.45 4.94
N TRP A 815 26.14 -17.79 3.81
CA TRP A 815 25.32 -17.85 2.61
C TRP A 815 25.83 -18.97 1.72
N LEU A 816 25.01 -20.00 1.53
CA LEU A 816 25.33 -21.19 0.74
C LEU A 816 24.54 -21.12 -0.57
N TYR A 817 25.24 -20.91 -1.67
CA TYR A 817 24.69 -20.92 -3.02
C TYR A 817 24.89 -22.32 -3.60
N ILE A 818 23.80 -22.98 -3.98
CA ILE A 818 23.82 -24.37 -4.44
C ILE A 818 23.28 -24.42 -5.86
N LYS A 819 24.00 -25.12 -6.74
CA LYS A 819 23.52 -25.47 -8.08
C LYS A 819 23.70 -26.95 -8.34
N TYR A 820 22.70 -27.57 -8.94
CA TYR A 820 22.67 -28.99 -9.28
C TYR A 820 22.98 -29.16 -10.76
N TYR A 821 23.98 -30.00 -11.03
CA TYR A 821 24.37 -30.42 -12.37
C TYR A 821 24.18 -31.94 -12.52
N GLU A 822 24.20 -32.42 -13.75
CA GLU A 822 24.23 -33.85 -14.05
C GLU A 822 25.44 -34.49 -13.36
N GLY A 823 25.20 -35.37 -12.39
CA GLY A 823 26.23 -36.12 -11.67
C GLY A 823 26.95 -35.39 -10.52
N VAL A 824 26.77 -34.07 -10.34
CA VAL A 824 27.43 -33.30 -9.27
C VAL A 824 26.60 -32.10 -8.82
N ALA A 825 26.72 -31.69 -7.56
CA ALA A 825 26.19 -30.42 -7.09
C ALA A 825 27.31 -29.58 -6.50
N ILE A 826 27.35 -28.29 -6.82
CA ILE A 826 28.40 -27.37 -6.37
C ILE A 826 27.81 -26.38 -5.38
N VAL A 827 28.53 -26.19 -4.27
CA VAL A 827 28.22 -25.22 -3.22
C VAL A 827 29.27 -24.13 -3.23
N CYS A 828 28.84 -22.88 -3.34
CA CYS A 828 29.65 -21.69 -3.09
C CYS A 828 29.25 -21.08 -1.75
N VAL A 829 30.22 -20.82 -0.88
CA VAL A 829 29.99 -20.30 0.49
C VAL A 829 30.50 -18.89 0.59
N CYS A 830 29.63 -17.99 1.01
CA CYS A 830 29.94 -16.61 1.32
C CYS A 830 29.64 -16.30 2.79
N LYS A 831 30.34 -15.33 3.36
CA LYS A 831 30.17 -14.90 4.75
C LYS A 831 30.34 -13.40 4.87
N LEU A 832 29.42 -12.76 5.59
CA LEU A 832 29.60 -11.39 6.03
C LEU A 832 30.42 -11.39 7.32
N GLN A 833 31.65 -10.87 7.27
CA GLN A 833 32.58 -10.85 8.41
C GLN A 833 33.21 -9.47 8.51
N ASN A 834 33.19 -8.86 9.70
CA ASN A 834 33.73 -7.52 9.93
C ASN A 834 33.19 -6.45 8.95
N GLN A 835 31.90 -6.54 8.61
CA GLN A 835 31.26 -5.67 7.59
C GLN A 835 31.87 -5.80 6.18
N GLN A 836 32.49 -6.95 5.87
CA GLN A 836 33.02 -7.26 4.54
C GLN A 836 32.33 -8.49 3.95
N MET A 837 32.06 -8.44 2.65
CA MET A 837 31.46 -9.52 1.87
C MET A 837 32.55 -10.49 1.39
N ASN A 838 32.75 -11.58 2.12
CA ASN A 838 33.81 -12.55 1.83
C ASN A 838 33.26 -13.78 1.09
N PHE A 839 33.84 -14.12 -0.05
CA PHE A 839 33.69 -15.42 -0.68
C PHE A 839 34.69 -16.39 -0.04
N LYS A 840 34.18 -17.41 0.67
CA LYS A 840 34.99 -18.25 1.57
C LYS A 840 35.51 -19.52 0.90
N THR A 841 34.68 -20.23 0.14
CA THR A 841 35.05 -21.52 -0.46
C THR A 841 34.03 -21.94 -1.51
N TRP A 842 34.43 -22.87 -2.38
CA TRP A 842 33.52 -23.72 -3.18
C TRP A 842 33.85 -25.20 -3.00
N TYR A 843 32.86 -26.10 -3.10
CA TYR A 843 33.06 -27.54 -2.99
C TYR A 843 31.86 -28.36 -3.54
N GLU A 844 32.07 -29.65 -3.78
CA GLU A 844 31.01 -30.59 -4.16
C GLU A 844 30.11 -30.93 -2.96
N LEU A 845 28.79 -30.83 -3.13
CA LEU A 845 27.82 -31.19 -2.10
C LEU A 845 27.79 -32.70 -1.89
N HIS A 846 28.17 -33.16 -0.69
CA HIS A 846 28.13 -34.57 -0.33
C HIS A 846 27.27 -34.90 0.90
N ASP A 847 26.73 -33.88 1.58
CA ASP A 847 25.98 -34.03 2.83
C ASP A 847 24.65 -33.25 2.76
N ASP A 848 23.53 -33.94 3.00
CA ASP A 848 22.19 -33.34 3.05
C ASP A 848 22.08 -32.28 4.17
N LYS A 849 22.90 -32.37 5.22
CA LYS A 849 22.88 -31.43 6.36
C LYS A 849 23.26 -29.99 5.98
N ILE A 850 23.85 -29.78 4.80
CA ILE A 850 24.16 -28.44 4.28
C ILE A 850 22.88 -27.66 3.95
N ARG A 851 21.80 -28.36 3.56
CA ARG A 851 20.50 -27.76 3.23
C ARG A 851 19.63 -27.60 4.47
N LYS A 852 20.18 -26.92 5.48
CA LYS A 852 19.53 -26.62 6.76
C LYS A 852 19.63 -25.14 7.09
N GLY A 853 18.59 -24.62 7.74
CA GLY A 853 18.50 -23.21 8.13
C GLY A 853 17.41 -22.47 7.37
N LEU A 854 17.71 -21.25 6.95
CA LEU A 854 16.76 -20.40 6.24
C LEU A 854 16.99 -20.50 4.73
N LEU A 855 15.97 -20.94 3.99
CA LEU A 855 15.99 -20.88 2.54
C LEU A 855 15.63 -19.46 2.10
N ILE A 856 16.62 -18.75 1.58
CA ILE A 856 16.51 -17.33 1.18
C ILE A 856 16.05 -17.20 -0.27
N TYR A 857 16.50 -18.11 -1.12
CA TYR A 857 16.13 -18.12 -2.54
C TYR A 857 16.00 -19.56 -3.04
N ARG A 858 15.04 -19.77 -3.94
CA ARG A 858 14.88 -21.01 -4.69
C ARG A 858 14.42 -20.68 -6.10
N LYS A 859 15.08 -21.27 -7.09
CA LYS A 859 14.68 -21.21 -8.50
C LYS A 859 13.39 -22.00 -8.70
N LYS A 860 12.40 -21.38 -9.33
CA LYS A 860 11.08 -21.99 -9.60
C LYS A 860 11.16 -23.01 -10.72
#